data_AF-A0AAN9LW62-F1
#
_entry.id   AF-A0AAN9LW62-F1
#
_cell.length_a   1.000
_cell.length_b   1.000
_cell.length_c   1.000
_cell.angle_alpha   90.00
_cell.angle_beta   90.00
_cell.angle_gamma   90.00
#
_symmetry.space_group_name_H-M   'P 1'
#
loop_
_entity.id
_entity.type
_entity.pdbx_description
1 polymer ?
#
loop_
_entity_poly.entity_id
_entity_poly.type
_entity_poly.pdbx_seq_one_letter_code
_entity_poly.pdbx_strand_id
1 'polypeptide(L)'
;MDTQSAEASGDVDVGGVSSSGEAIEDLGNDTTRLELNLACFSEKVVNLSNFVMHLENLGVELEALVLDREDMDCIGKCLEFDLLCGVLGSEVRDLDGFLDILHAEIADAGERVSSSSNLWQAKLNGSEQCLKQSEEQFFEIKKQSVSFQRTLSSYKREGYVTTGNVEEGEIIIEDDQSLNVDTIINMQTLEQQRHVLRMLEKSLANEMDLEKNFNDSRQTEENLKLRMASLERELILMEEETSGVWERWFEADNAYEILMGISKELLGRLQISQFNLNSLSQRESELRAKLETSIEQLKVRDINLDKIESNTAEGEVILANSEAVSLNDKVCSLEKQLKESESQLLNVKTSADEYQKQCNVLCSEMRDMDNLIVELKENASNAESRANIAEAQCKVLTETNDELNKQLVLLKGDGGKSKRVESLETKLKESDLQLQNAVASAEASQEKQSVLYSTIKDMELVIRDLKSKVSKAESRADGAEEKCIILSESNADLKEELSFLRSRLECLEGSLHQVEESKVATAKNVGKQTKIFKNLVMQLAVERERLNKQLSSLASKNKILVVKLKQTYTDPSHGVGVSLATDHEVEKTWKKLSANDNEVKYADSMQDAGTMRRIDAGVLKFKHLIIVSVLVLLVSAVIYLYFEDMNVDVSL
;
A
#
# COMPACT_ATOMS: atom_id res chain seq x y z
N MET A 1 -52.63 2.90 -2.03
CA MET A 1 -53.36 4.00 -2.70
C MET A 1 -53.04 3.87 -4.16
N ASP A 2 -54.04 3.40 -4.89
CA ASP A 2 -54.03 3.14 -6.32
C ASP A 2 -54.07 4.44 -7.15
N THR A 3 -53.98 4.20 -8.46
CA THR A 3 -54.38 5.01 -9.62
C THR A 3 -53.30 5.87 -10.28
N GLN A 4 -53.22 5.97 -11.61
CA GLN A 4 -53.58 5.12 -12.75
C GLN A 4 -53.03 5.85 -13.99
N SER A 5 -52.69 5.08 -15.01
CA SER A 5 -52.29 5.52 -16.36
C SER A 5 -53.35 6.41 -17.05
N ALA A 6 -52.89 7.35 -17.88
CA ALA A 6 -53.68 7.94 -18.95
C ALA A 6 -52.79 8.22 -20.18
N GLU A 7 -52.83 7.30 -21.14
CA GLU A 7 -52.48 7.56 -22.54
C GLU A 7 -53.55 8.46 -23.17
N ALA A 8 -53.13 9.45 -23.96
CA ALA A 8 -53.97 10.12 -24.94
C ALA A 8 -53.20 10.24 -26.26
N SER A 9 -53.84 9.71 -27.31
CA SER A 9 -53.41 9.65 -28.70
C SER A 9 -53.98 10.82 -29.51
N GLY A 10 -53.25 11.24 -30.55
CA GLY A 10 -53.68 12.15 -31.63
C GLY A 10 -52.95 13.50 -31.56
N ASP A 11 -52.36 14.06 -32.60
CA ASP A 11 -52.46 13.82 -34.04
C ASP A 11 -51.19 14.39 -34.71
N VAL A 12 -50.80 13.81 -35.83
CA VAL A 12 -49.59 14.17 -36.59
C VAL A 12 -49.97 15.20 -37.66
N ASP A 13 -49.46 16.43 -37.54
CA ASP A 13 -49.38 17.37 -38.66
C ASP A 13 -47.93 17.44 -39.16
N VAL A 14 -47.71 16.89 -40.35
CA VAL A 14 -46.46 16.94 -41.12
C VAL A 14 -46.64 18.00 -42.19
N GLY A 15 -45.95 19.13 -42.06
CA GLY A 15 -45.98 20.13 -43.12
C GLY A 15 -45.27 21.45 -42.84
N GLY A 16 -43.96 21.43 -42.58
CA GLY A 16 -43.16 22.66 -42.53
C GLY A 16 -41.67 22.39 -42.50
N VAL A 17 -41.06 22.24 -43.67
CA VAL A 17 -39.60 22.21 -43.84
C VAL A 17 -39.02 23.52 -43.32
N SER A 18 -38.45 23.50 -42.11
CA SER A 18 -37.66 24.59 -41.56
C SER A 18 -36.22 24.13 -41.39
N SER A 19 -35.32 24.94 -41.94
CA SER A 19 -33.86 24.87 -41.91
C SER A 19 -33.25 24.97 -40.50
N SER A 20 -33.71 24.15 -39.53
CA SER A 20 -33.34 24.26 -38.11
C SER A 20 -32.51 23.10 -37.55
N GLY A 21 -32.39 21.98 -38.28
CA GLY A 21 -31.65 20.80 -37.79
C GLY A 21 -30.15 21.05 -37.60
N GLU A 22 -29.52 21.76 -38.53
CA GLU A 22 -28.08 22.04 -38.53
C GLU A 22 -27.68 23.07 -37.46
N ALA A 23 -28.52 24.08 -37.21
CA ALA A 23 -28.29 25.11 -36.19
C ALA A 23 -28.52 24.60 -34.75
N ILE A 24 -29.40 23.61 -34.55
CA ILE A 24 -29.65 23.00 -33.23
C ILE A 24 -28.53 22.02 -32.85
N GLU A 25 -27.96 21.31 -33.83
CA GLU A 25 -26.81 20.41 -33.63
C GLU A 25 -25.52 21.20 -33.36
N ASP A 26 -25.31 22.31 -34.06
CA ASP A 26 -24.18 23.24 -33.84
C ASP A 26 -24.24 23.92 -32.46
N LEU A 27 -25.44 24.38 -32.05
CA LEU A 27 -25.65 24.97 -30.71
C LEU A 27 -25.48 23.94 -29.58
N GLY A 28 -25.86 22.68 -29.84
CA GLY A 28 -25.66 21.56 -28.91
C GLY A 28 -24.19 21.23 -28.68
N ASN A 29 -23.40 21.17 -29.77
CA ASN A 29 -21.96 20.90 -29.70
C ASN A 29 -21.20 22.02 -28.98
N ASP A 30 -21.54 23.28 -29.26
CA ASP A 30 -20.89 24.43 -28.60
C ASP A 30 -21.24 24.53 -27.11
N THR A 31 -22.47 24.17 -26.72
CA THR A 31 -22.83 24.13 -25.29
C THR A 31 -22.09 23.02 -24.55
N THR A 32 -21.91 21.86 -25.18
CA THR A 32 -21.10 20.78 -24.58
C THR A 32 -19.62 21.13 -24.49
N ARG A 33 -19.10 21.90 -25.45
CA ARG A 33 -17.72 22.40 -25.42
C ARG A 33 -17.51 23.38 -24.27
N LEU A 34 -18.45 24.31 -24.10
CA LEU A 34 -18.45 25.27 -22.98
C LEU A 34 -18.56 24.56 -21.63
N GLU A 35 -19.46 23.59 -21.47
CA GLU A 35 -19.60 22.79 -20.23
C GLU A 35 -18.29 22.05 -19.89
N LEU A 36 -17.57 21.52 -20.90
CA LEU A 36 -16.31 20.81 -20.72
C LEU A 36 -15.13 21.75 -20.40
N ASN A 37 -15.05 22.90 -21.08
CA ASN A 37 -14.06 23.94 -20.78
C ASN A 37 -14.27 24.49 -19.36
N LEU A 38 -15.52 24.70 -18.95
CA LEU A 38 -15.87 25.14 -17.60
C LEU A 38 -15.53 24.08 -16.54
N ALA A 39 -15.83 22.81 -16.81
CA ALA A 39 -15.46 21.71 -15.93
C ALA A 39 -13.93 21.64 -15.76
N CYS A 40 -13.18 21.75 -16.86
CA CYS A 40 -11.72 21.79 -16.86
C CYS A 40 -11.18 22.97 -16.04
N PHE A 41 -11.75 24.17 -16.22
CA PHE A 41 -11.41 25.34 -15.41
C PHE A 41 -11.65 25.09 -13.93
N SER A 42 -12.84 24.61 -13.57
CA SER A 42 -13.22 24.36 -12.18
C SER A 42 -12.35 23.30 -11.51
N GLU A 43 -12.01 22.22 -12.21
CA GLU A 43 -11.10 21.18 -11.74
C GLU A 43 -9.70 21.76 -11.52
N LYS A 44 -9.23 22.58 -12.45
CA LYS A 44 -7.93 23.22 -12.37
C LYS A 44 -7.85 24.22 -11.21
N VAL A 45 -8.90 25.01 -10.98
CA VAL A 45 -9.02 25.90 -9.81
C VAL A 45 -8.96 25.12 -8.50
N VAL A 46 -9.68 24.00 -8.39
CA VAL A 46 -9.66 23.13 -7.19
C VAL A 46 -8.27 22.53 -6.98
N ASN A 47 -7.60 22.09 -8.04
CA ASN A 47 -6.23 21.58 -7.97
C ASN A 47 -5.24 22.66 -7.52
N LEU A 48 -5.37 23.90 -8.02
CA LEU A 48 -4.58 25.02 -7.52
C LEU A 48 -4.90 25.34 -6.06
N SER A 49 -6.15 25.22 -5.62
CA SER A 49 -6.50 25.45 -4.22
C SER A 49 -5.78 24.46 -3.29
N ASN A 50 -5.67 23.19 -3.69
CA ASN A 50 -4.89 22.20 -2.95
C ASN A 50 -3.38 22.52 -3.00
N PHE A 51 -2.88 22.98 -4.14
CA PHE A 51 -1.49 23.39 -4.30
C PHE A 51 -1.14 24.61 -3.41
N VAL A 52 -2.02 25.60 -3.33
CA VAL A 52 -1.88 26.75 -2.43
C VAL A 52 -1.85 26.29 -0.97
N MET A 53 -2.70 25.34 -0.56
CA MET A 53 -2.68 24.78 0.80
C MET A 53 -1.31 24.17 1.15
N HIS A 54 -0.68 23.45 0.21
CA HIS A 54 0.67 22.92 0.40
C HIS A 54 1.73 24.02 0.50
N LEU A 55 1.62 25.06 -0.34
CA LEU A 55 2.47 26.26 -0.28
C LEU A 55 2.33 27.01 1.05
N GLU A 56 1.12 27.11 1.60
CA GLU A 56 0.89 27.71 2.92
C GLU A 56 1.61 26.93 4.02
N ASN A 57 1.49 25.60 4.02
CA ASN A 57 2.19 24.76 4.99
C ASN A 57 3.71 24.91 4.87
N LEU A 58 4.25 24.91 3.65
CA LEU A 58 5.68 25.12 3.40
C LEU A 58 6.13 26.53 3.83
N GLY A 59 5.29 27.54 3.65
CA GLY A 59 5.55 28.91 4.11
C GLY A 59 5.65 29.01 5.63
N VAL A 60 4.77 28.32 6.38
CA VAL A 60 4.81 28.26 7.85
C VAL A 60 6.06 27.53 8.34
N GLU A 61 6.45 26.43 7.69
CA GLU A 61 7.70 25.72 8.02
C GLU A 61 8.94 26.60 7.78
N LEU A 62 8.93 27.36 6.69
CA LEU A 62 10.03 28.25 6.34
C LEU A 62 10.15 29.43 7.30
N GLU A 63 9.02 30.01 7.74
CA GLU A 63 9.00 31.05 8.76
C GLU A 63 9.54 30.54 10.11
N ALA A 64 9.25 29.29 10.48
CA ALA A 64 9.82 28.65 11.66
C ALA A 64 11.34 28.42 11.54
N LEU A 65 11.83 28.05 10.34
CA LEU A 65 13.25 27.78 10.09
C LEU A 65 14.09 29.06 9.94
N VAL A 66 13.52 30.14 9.40
CA VAL A 66 14.22 31.44 9.28
C VAL A 66 14.51 32.07 10.66
N LEU A 67 13.75 31.70 11.69
CA LEU A 67 13.98 32.11 13.08
C LEU A 67 15.15 31.34 13.73
N ASP A 68 15.45 30.12 13.28
CA ASP A 68 16.52 29.24 13.78
C ASP A 68 17.76 29.34 12.87
N ARG A 69 18.52 30.42 13.07
CA ARG A 69 19.44 31.03 12.08
C ARG A 69 20.76 30.28 11.80
N GLU A 70 20.80 28.95 11.89
CA GLU A 70 22.06 28.16 11.72
C GLU A 70 21.99 26.94 10.78
N ASP A 71 20.85 26.61 10.16
CA ASP A 71 20.73 25.41 9.33
C ASP A 71 20.87 25.64 7.81
N MET A 72 21.74 24.85 7.15
CA MET A 72 21.85 24.81 5.68
C MET A 72 20.59 24.27 4.98
N ASP A 73 19.70 23.61 5.74
CA ASP A 73 18.42 23.08 5.27
C ASP A 73 17.40 24.21 4.92
N CYS A 74 17.53 25.38 5.55
CA CYS A 74 16.65 26.53 5.27
C CYS A 74 16.82 27.06 3.84
N ILE A 75 18.03 26.99 3.27
CA ILE A 75 18.33 27.47 1.91
C ILE A 75 17.65 26.58 0.87
N GLY A 76 17.67 25.26 1.08
CA GLY A 76 17.01 24.29 0.20
C GLY A 76 15.50 24.51 0.15
N LYS A 77 14.86 24.63 1.33
CA LYS A 77 13.43 24.91 1.44
C LYS A 77 13.04 26.30 0.92
N CYS A 78 13.91 27.31 1.05
CA CYS A 78 13.69 28.63 0.44
C CYS A 78 13.68 28.60 -1.08
N LEU A 79 14.58 27.84 -1.70
CA LEU A 79 14.59 27.66 -3.16
C LEU A 79 13.39 26.84 -3.64
N GLU A 80 12.98 25.84 -2.88
CA GLU A 80 11.76 25.06 -3.15
C GLU A 80 10.51 25.96 -3.09
N PHE A 81 10.38 26.77 -2.04
CA PHE A 81 9.28 27.73 -1.91
C PHE A 81 9.28 28.77 -3.04
N ASP A 82 10.43 29.29 -3.46
CA ASP A 82 10.56 30.24 -4.59
C ASP A 82 10.13 29.63 -5.92
N LEU A 83 10.58 28.41 -6.21
CA LEU A 83 10.21 27.69 -7.43
C LEU A 83 8.69 27.42 -7.46
N LEU A 84 8.11 26.97 -6.35
CA LEU A 84 6.68 26.66 -6.26
C LEU A 84 5.81 27.92 -6.35
N CYS A 85 6.25 29.05 -5.78
CA CYS A 85 5.60 30.35 -5.98
C CYS A 85 5.65 30.79 -7.45
N GLY A 86 6.77 30.55 -8.12
CA GLY A 86 6.93 30.80 -9.56
C GLY A 86 5.97 29.96 -10.40
N VAL A 87 5.83 28.67 -10.09
CA VAL A 87 4.88 27.75 -10.73
C VAL A 87 3.43 28.19 -10.49
N LEU A 88 3.08 28.54 -9.24
CA LEU A 88 1.75 29.08 -8.93
C LEU A 88 1.47 30.35 -9.74
N GLY A 89 2.42 31.28 -9.80
CA GLY A 89 2.26 32.54 -10.51
C GLY A 89 2.17 32.41 -12.03
N SER A 90 2.81 31.39 -12.64
CA SER A 90 2.59 31.07 -14.06
C SER A 90 1.22 30.45 -14.28
N GLU A 91 0.83 29.51 -13.42
CA GLU A 91 -0.42 28.78 -13.57
C GLU A 91 -1.65 29.68 -13.36
N VAL A 92 -1.59 30.58 -12.38
CA VAL A 92 -2.62 31.61 -12.16
C VAL A 92 -2.76 32.51 -13.39
N ARG A 93 -1.66 32.89 -14.05
CA ARG A 93 -1.70 33.76 -15.25
C ARG A 93 -2.31 33.06 -16.46
N ASP A 94 -1.95 31.79 -16.66
CA ASP A 94 -2.50 30.97 -17.74
C ASP A 94 -4.00 30.71 -17.52
N LEU A 95 -4.40 30.50 -16.27
CA LEU A 95 -5.79 30.30 -15.88
C LEU A 95 -6.62 31.60 -15.97
N ASP A 96 -6.01 32.76 -15.69
CA ASP A 96 -6.61 34.09 -15.90
C ASP A 96 -6.93 34.32 -17.39
N GLY A 97 -5.98 33.99 -18.28
CA GLY A 97 -6.22 34.06 -19.73
C GLY A 97 -7.26 33.06 -20.22
N PHE A 98 -7.36 31.88 -19.59
CA PHE A 98 -8.42 30.92 -19.89
C PHE A 98 -9.79 31.36 -19.39
N LEU A 99 -9.85 32.07 -18.26
CA LEU A 99 -11.07 32.68 -17.74
C LEU A 99 -11.61 33.75 -18.71
N ASP A 100 -10.74 34.59 -19.29
CA ASP A 100 -11.13 35.57 -20.31
C ASP A 100 -11.74 34.89 -21.54
N ILE A 101 -11.18 33.76 -21.97
CA ILE A 101 -11.72 32.95 -23.08
C ILE A 101 -13.10 32.38 -22.70
N LEU A 102 -13.27 31.86 -21.50
CA LEU A 102 -14.56 31.34 -21.01
C LEU A 102 -15.63 32.43 -20.92
N HIS A 103 -15.29 33.63 -20.43
CA HIS A 103 -16.22 34.76 -20.42
C HIS A 103 -16.63 35.15 -21.86
N ALA A 104 -15.70 35.14 -22.82
CA ALA A 104 -16.00 35.38 -24.23
C ALA A 104 -16.90 34.29 -24.84
N GLU A 105 -16.64 33.00 -24.54
CA GLU A 105 -17.47 31.88 -24.99
C GLU A 105 -18.89 31.92 -24.39
N ILE A 106 -19.04 32.29 -23.11
CA ILE A 106 -20.35 32.47 -22.47
C ILE A 106 -21.11 33.65 -23.08
N ALA A 107 -20.43 34.75 -23.36
CA ALA A 107 -21.05 35.93 -24.00
C ALA A 107 -21.55 35.60 -25.42
N ASP A 108 -20.73 34.92 -26.23
CA ASP A 108 -21.10 34.47 -27.58
C ASP A 108 -22.23 33.43 -27.55
N ALA A 109 -22.17 32.45 -26.64
CA ALA A 109 -23.26 31.51 -26.43
C ALA A 109 -24.55 32.20 -25.95
N GLY A 110 -24.45 33.24 -25.11
CA GLY A 110 -25.57 34.05 -24.65
C GLY A 110 -26.28 34.81 -25.77
N GLU A 111 -25.52 35.39 -26.70
CA GLU A 111 -26.08 36.08 -27.87
C GLU A 111 -26.82 35.11 -28.80
N ARG A 112 -26.27 33.89 -28.98
CA ARG A 112 -26.87 32.83 -29.81
C ARG A 112 -28.09 32.16 -29.16
N VAL A 113 -28.05 31.92 -27.85
CA VAL A 113 -29.14 31.28 -27.10
C VAL A 113 -30.32 32.24 -26.88
N SER A 114 -30.09 33.56 -26.84
CA SER A 114 -31.15 34.58 -26.77
C SER A 114 -32.17 34.53 -27.91
N SER A 115 -31.84 33.83 -29.00
CA SER A 115 -32.69 33.62 -30.18
C SER A 115 -33.36 32.24 -30.23
N SER A 116 -33.18 31.36 -29.23
CA SER A 116 -33.58 29.95 -29.26
C SER A 116 -34.29 29.44 -27.98
N SER A 117 -34.73 28.18 -28.00
CA SER A 117 -35.55 27.48 -26.99
C SER A 117 -35.11 27.62 -25.51
N ASN A 118 -36.10 27.71 -24.61
CA ASN A 118 -35.98 27.83 -23.14
C ASN A 118 -35.04 26.80 -22.45
N LEU A 119 -34.77 25.65 -23.09
CA LEU A 119 -33.93 24.59 -22.54
C LEU A 119 -32.44 25.01 -22.46
N TRP A 120 -31.94 25.67 -23.50
CA TRP A 120 -30.53 26.06 -23.60
C TRP A 120 -30.22 27.25 -22.71
N GLN A 121 -31.21 28.12 -22.49
CA GLN A 121 -31.10 29.25 -21.58
C GLN A 121 -30.95 28.79 -20.13
N ALA A 122 -31.63 27.71 -19.73
CA ALA A 122 -31.47 27.13 -18.39
C ALA A 122 -30.09 26.49 -18.20
N LYS A 123 -29.54 25.82 -19.22
CA LYS A 123 -28.18 25.25 -19.20
C LYS A 123 -27.11 26.34 -19.14
N LEU A 124 -27.23 27.38 -19.97
CA LEU A 124 -26.29 28.51 -19.99
C LEU A 124 -26.27 29.25 -18.65
N ASN A 125 -27.43 29.49 -18.05
CA ASN A 125 -27.52 30.08 -16.71
C ASN A 125 -26.85 29.18 -15.64
N GLY A 126 -26.98 27.85 -15.77
CA GLY A 126 -26.28 26.90 -14.91
C GLY A 126 -24.75 26.98 -15.06
N SER A 127 -24.24 27.08 -16.29
CA SER A 127 -22.81 27.27 -16.54
C SER A 127 -22.29 28.62 -16.05
N GLU A 128 -23.06 29.70 -16.19
CA GLU A 128 -22.68 31.02 -15.68
C GLU A 128 -22.60 31.02 -14.15
N GLN A 129 -23.54 30.34 -13.47
CA GLN A 129 -23.52 30.21 -12.01
C GLN A 129 -22.34 29.34 -11.53
N CYS A 130 -22.04 28.26 -12.24
CA CYS A 130 -20.91 27.39 -11.93
C CYS A 130 -19.56 28.09 -12.19
N LEU A 131 -19.46 28.91 -13.24
CA LEU A 131 -18.30 29.76 -13.47
C LEU A 131 -18.10 30.78 -12.35
N LYS A 132 -19.16 31.48 -11.91
CA LYS A 132 -19.06 32.44 -10.80
C LYS A 132 -18.51 31.81 -9.52
N GLN A 133 -18.95 30.59 -9.21
CA GLN A 133 -18.45 29.86 -8.04
C GLN A 133 -16.96 29.50 -8.17
N SER A 134 -16.55 29.04 -9.35
CA SER A 134 -15.14 28.72 -9.66
C SER A 134 -14.26 29.97 -9.69
N GLU A 135 -14.79 31.07 -10.20
CA GLU A 135 -14.12 32.36 -10.33
C GLU A 135 -13.85 32.99 -8.95
N GLU A 136 -14.77 32.87 -8.00
CA GLU A 136 -14.56 33.31 -6.61
C GLU A 136 -13.38 32.57 -5.95
N GLN A 137 -13.29 31.25 -6.13
CA GLN A 137 -12.15 30.47 -5.63
C GLN A 137 -10.84 30.86 -6.32
N PHE A 138 -10.90 31.09 -7.63
CA PHE A 138 -9.74 31.52 -8.40
C PHE A 138 -9.23 32.90 -7.96
N PHE A 139 -10.11 33.84 -7.63
CA PHE A 139 -9.71 35.16 -7.13
C PHE A 139 -9.00 35.08 -5.77
N GLU A 140 -9.43 34.21 -4.86
CA GLU A 140 -8.71 34.00 -3.60
C GLU A 140 -7.33 33.37 -3.84
N ILE A 141 -7.20 32.41 -4.75
CA ILE A 141 -5.91 31.84 -5.17
C ILE A 141 -5.00 32.92 -5.76
N LYS A 142 -5.54 33.81 -6.62
CA LYS A 142 -4.80 34.93 -7.22
C LYS A 142 -4.28 35.90 -6.15
N LYS A 143 -5.09 36.19 -5.15
CA LYS A 143 -4.72 37.03 -4.00
C LYS A 143 -3.66 36.37 -3.12
N GLN A 144 -3.78 35.06 -2.85
CA GLN A 144 -2.78 34.28 -2.12
C GLN A 144 -1.44 34.22 -2.88
N SER A 145 -1.47 34.03 -4.20
CA SER A 145 -0.27 34.06 -5.06
C SER A 145 0.52 35.37 -4.92
N VAL A 146 -0.18 36.51 -4.98
CA VAL A 146 0.44 37.84 -4.76
C VAL A 146 0.96 37.99 -3.33
N SER A 147 0.27 37.40 -2.35
CA SER A 147 0.72 37.42 -0.95
C SER A 147 2.03 36.65 -0.76
N PHE A 148 2.17 35.45 -1.34
CA PHE A 148 3.42 34.68 -1.26
C PHE A 148 4.57 35.38 -1.97
N GLN A 149 4.31 35.98 -3.14
CA GLN A 149 5.32 36.75 -3.85
C GLN A 149 5.81 37.96 -3.03
N ARG A 150 4.91 38.60 -2.28
CA ARG A 150 5.25 39.67 -1.34
C ARG A 150 6.08 39.15 -0.17
N THR A 151 5.71 38.02 0.43
CA THR A 151 6.45 37.36 1.52
C THR A 151 7.86 36.95 1.06
N LEU A 152 7.99 36.44 -0.17
CA LEU A 152 9.26 36.09 -0.77
C LEU A 152 10.16 37.32 -0.99
N SER A 153 9.55 38.42 -1.42
CA SER A 153 10.23 39.70 -1.58
C SER A 153 10.73 40.28 -0.25
N SER A 154 10.05 40.04 0.87
CA SER A 154 10.57 40.40 2.20
C SER A 154 11.80 39.58 2.58
N TYR A 155 11.82 38.26 2.32
CA TYR A 155 13.01 37.44 2.61
C TYR A 155 14.22 37.84 1.76
N LYS A 156 13.99 38.17 0.48
CA LYS A 156 15.05 38.63 -0.44
C LYS A 156 15.59 40.03 -0.07
N ARG A 157 14.76 40.89 0.53
CA ARG A 157 15.13 42.23 1.00
C ARG A 157 16.01 42.19 2.25
N GLU A 158 15.80 41.23 3.14
CA GLU A 158 16.61 41.03 4.36
C GLU A 158 18.04 40.56 4.03
N GLY A 159 18.25 39.84 2.92
CA GLY A 159 19.53 39.23 2.53
C GLY A 159 20.54 40.13 1.80
N TYR A 160 20.20 41.37 1.42
CA TYR A 160 21.08 42.27 0.67
C TYR A 160 21.26 43.68 1.27
N VAL A 161 20.89 43.90 2.54
CA VAL A 161 21.25 45.15 3.25
C VAL A 161 22.60 45.03 3.94
N THR A 162 23.62 44.62 3.19
CA THR A 162 25.02 44.93 3.51
C THR A 162 25.81 44.97 2.21
N THR A 163 25.66 46.05 1.44
CA THR A 163 26.77 46.83 0.86
C THR A 163 26.26 47.74 -0.27
N GLY A 164 26.46 49.05 -0.09
CA GLY A 164 26.81 49.94 -1.18
C GLY A 164 25.75 50.30 -2.23
N ASN A 165 25.28 51.54 -2.09
CA ASN A 165 24.94 52.49 -3.15
C ASN A 165 23.47 52.63 -3.56
N VAL A 166 23.05 53.90 -3.40
CA VAL A 166 21.94 54.59 -4.04
C VAL A 166 21.89 54.25 -5.53
N GLU A 167 20.73 53.81 -6.00
CA GLU A 167 20.16 54.26 -7.26
C GLU A 167 18.63 54.18 -7.19
N GLU A 168 17.99 55.32 -7.45
CA GLU A 168 16.55 55.45 -7.66
C GLU A 168 16.10 54.46 -8.72
N GLY A 169 15.17 53.57 -8.35
CA GLY A 169 14.55 52.60 -9.25
C GLY A 169 13.05 52.59 -9.01
N GLU A 170 12.39 53.60 -9.57
CA GLU A 170 11.03 53.60 -10.14
C GLU A 170 10.09 52.49 -9.65
N ILE A 171 9.24 52.84 -8.69
CA ILE A 171 8.00 52.11 -8.43
C ILE A 171 7.10 52.40 -9.64
N ILE A 172 7.05 51.47 -10.59
CA ILE A 172 6.00 51.47 -11.62
C ILE A 172 4.70 51.15 -10.91
N ILE A 173 4.02 52.21 -10.47
CA ILE A 173 2.58 52.19 -10.19
C ILE A 173 1.94 52.55 -11.53
N GLU A 174 1.53 51.54 -12.28
CA GLU A 174 0.59 51.77 -13.37
C GLU A 174 -0.77 52.13 -12.78
N ASP A 175 -1.11 53.39 -13.07
CA ASP A 175 -2.41 54.07 -13.10
C ASP A 175 -3.63 53.13 -13.19
N ASP A 176 -4.52 53.20 -12.20
CA ASP A 176 -5.84 53.76 -12.49
C ASP A 176 -6.44 54.46 -11.25
N GLN A 177 -6.94 55.67 -11.48
CA GLN A 177 -7.59 56.61 -10.55
C GLN A 177 -6.69 57.41 -9.59
N SER A 178 -6.12 58.47 -10.18
CA SER A 178 -5.76 59.73 -9.52
C SER A 178 -6.77 60.22 -8.47
N LEU A 179 -6.52 59.91 -7.19
CA LEU A 179 -7.07 60.69 -6.07
C LEU A 179 -6.07 61.77 -5.68
N ASN A 180 -6.34 62.96 -6.22
CA ASN A 180 -5.94 64.27 -5.76
C ASN A 180 -5.49 64.29 -4.28
N VAL A 181 -4.16 64.29 -4.09
CA VAL A 181 -3.48 64.30 -2.78
C VAL A 181 -3.72 65.60 -1.99
N ASP A 182 -4.38 66.60 -2.59
CA ASP A 182 -4.53 67.94 -2.00
C ASP A 182 -5.93 68.24 -1.42
N THR A 183 -6.80 67.23 -1.28
CA THR A 183 -8.17 67.46 -0.73
C THR A 183 -8.64 66.58 0.43
N ILE A 184 -7.82 65.68 1.02
CA ILE A 184 -8.27 64.83 2.15
C ILE A 184 -7.25 64.79 3.31
N ILE A 185 -6.64 65.93 3.66
CA ILE A 185 -6.15 66.17 5.03
C ILE A 185 -6.68 67.52 5.51
N ASN A 186 -7.99 67.69 5.41
CA ASN A 186 -8.70 68.70 6.17
C ASN A 186 -9.79 68.00 6.98
N MET A 187 -9.41 67.44 8.14
CA MET A 187 -10.36 66.94 9.13
C MET A 187 -11.16 68.14 9.67
N GLN A 188 -12.33 68.40 9.10
CA GLN A 188 -13.07 69.63 9.35
C GLN A 188 -13.79 69.70 10.70
N THR A 189 -13.73 68.68 11.57
CA THR A 189 -14.21 68.81 12.97
C THR A 189 -13.29 68.10 13.97
N LEU A 190 -12.96 68.82 15.05
CA LEU A 190 -12.16 68.37 16.21
C LEU A 190 -12.69 67.05 16.82
N GLU A 191 -13.97 66.74 16.63
CA GLU A 191 -14.60 65.50 17.08
C GLU A 191 -14.17 64.27 16.26
N GLN A 192 -13.94 64.41 14.94
CA GLN A 192 -13.41 63.33 14.10
C GLN A 192 -11.96 63.02 14.46
N GLN A 193 -11.15 64.04 14.77
CA GLN A 193 -9.80 63.87 15.29
C GLN A 193 -9.78 63.10 16.62
N ARG A 194 -10.70 63.43 17.54
CA ARG A 194 -10.84 62.70 18.82
C ARG A 194 -11.28 61.25 18.63
N HIS A 195 -12.18 60.99 17.68
CA HIS A 195 -12.61 59.63 17.39
C HIS A 195 -11.46 58.77 16.84
N VAL A 196 -10.66 59.32 15.91
CA VAL A 196 -9.49 58.62 15.37
C VAL A 196 -8.44 58.37 16.45
N LEU A 197 -8.14 59.35 17.32
CA LEU A 197 -7.23 59.13 18.44
C LEU A 197 -7.72 58.04 19.40
N ARG A 198 -9.02 58.00 19.72
CA ARG A 198 -9.59 56.94 20.57
C ARG A 198 -9.54 55.57 19.90
N MET A 199 -9.71 55.51 18.57
CA MET A 199 -9.54 54.26 17.82
C MET A 199 -8.09 53.80 17.82
N LEU A 200 -7.13 54.71 17.64
CA LEU A 200 -5.70 54.38 17.71
C LEU A 200 -5.28 53.94 19.11
N GLU A 201 -5.78 54.58 20.16
CA GLU A 201 -5.53 54.18 21.55
C GLU A 201 -6.09 52.77 21.83
N LYS A 202 -7.30 52.47 21.32
CA LYS A 202 -7.88 51.12 21.41
C LYS A 202 -7.08 50.09 20.61
N SER A 203 -6.61 50.44 19.40
CA SER A 203 -5.76 49.57 18.60
C SER A 203 -4.42 49.30 19.27
N LEU A 204 -3.80 50.32 19.88
CA LEU A 204 -2.55 50.17 20.62
C LEU A 204 -2.72 49.31 21.87
N ALA A 205 -3.81 49.49 22.62
CA ALA A 205 -4.12 48.63 23.77
C ALA A 205 -4.31 47.17 23.34
N ASN A 206 -5.04 46.93 22.25
CA ASN A 206 -5.21 45.60 21.69
C ASN A 206 -3.88 44.99 21.21
N GLU A 207 -2.99 45.79 20.61
CA GLU A 207 -1.65 45.36 20.18
C GLU A 207 -0.78 44.97 21.38
N MET A 208 -0.81 45.74 22.47
CA MET A 208 -0.11 45.38 23.71
C MET A 208 -0.65 44.09 24.35
N ASP A 209 -1.97 43.88 24.33
CA ASP A 209 -2.58 42.64 24.83
C ASP A 209 -2.22 41.43 23.94
N LEU A 210 -2.16 41.60 22.61
CA LEU A 210 -1.71 40.57 21.68
C LEU A 210 -0.23 40.23 21.90
N GLU A 211 0.63 41.22 22.06
CA GLU A 211 2.05 41.01 22.37
C GLU A 211 2.23 40.25 23.69
N LYS A 212 1.42 40.59 24.71
CA LYS A 212 1.42 39.83 25.97
C LYS A 212 1.01 38.38 25.76
N ASN A 213 -0.10 38.13 25.04
CA ASN A 213 -0.56 36.77 24.75
C ASN A 213 0.48 35.97 23.96
N PHE A 214 1.20 36.62 23.04
CA PHE A 214 2.27 35.99 22.28
C PHE A 214 3.45 35.60 23.18
N ASN A 215 3.85 36.46 24.11
CA ASN A 215 4.89 36.14 25.08
C ASN A 215 4.47 35.03 26.06
N ASP A 216 3.22 35.04 26.53
CA ASP A 216 2.66 33.96 27.35
C ASP A 216 2.65 32.63 26.55
N SER A 217 2.25 32.68 25.27
CA SER A 217 2.28 31.53 24.35
C SER A 217 3.70 30.98 24.18
N ARG A 218 4.69 31.84 23.93
CA ARG A 218 6.10 31.45 23.82
C ARG A 218 6.60 30.76 25.09
N GLN A 219 6.24 31.28 26.27
CA GLN A 219 6.60 30.64 27.53
C GLN A 219 5.96 29.25 27.68
N THR A 220 4.70 29.08 27.26
CA THR A 220 4.06 27.76 27.26
C THR A 220 4.73 26.78 26.30
N GLU A 221 5.16 27.26 25.13
CA GLU A 221 5.89 26.46 24.15
C GLU A 221 7.24 25.97 24.72
N GLU A 222 8.01 26.85 25.36
CA GLU A 222 9.27 26.48 26.03
C GLU A 222 9.04 25.45 27.15
N ASN A 223 7.98 25.61 27.93
CA ASN A 223 7.61 24.64 28.97
C ASN A 223 7.27 23.27 28.37
N LEU A 224 6.52 23.25 27.27
CA LEU A 224 6.18 22.03 26.55
C LEU A 224 7.42 21.36 25.96
N LYS A 225 8.37 22.11 25.38
CA LYS A 225 9.65 21.58 24.90
C LYS A 225 10.44 20.90 26.03
N LEU A 226 10.54 21.54 27.20
CA LEU A 226 11.21 20.95 28.37
C LEU A 226 10.50 19.67 28.86
N ARG A 227 9.16 19.67 28.90
CA ARG A 227 8.37 18.48 29.26
C ARG A 227 8.55 17.35 28.26
N MET A 228 8.55 17.66 26.97
CA MET A 228 8.77 16.68 25.90
C MET A 228 10.16 16.03 26.04
N ALA A 229 11.21 16.83 26.23
CA ALA A 229 12.56 16.31 26.46
C ALA A 229 12.70 15.51 27.77
N SER A 230 11.88 15.80 28.78
CA SER A 230 11.81 14.99 30.01
C SER A 230 11.13 13.65 29.76
N LEU A 231 9.98 13.66 29.08
CA LEU A 231 9.21 12.47 28.75
C LEU A 231 9.97 11.55 27.80
N GLU A 232 10.72 12.11 26.84
CA GLU A 232 11.56 11.33 25.93
C GLU A 232 12.65 10.57 26.69
N ARG A 233 13.30 11.20 27.68
CA ARG A 233 14.26 10.50 28.54
C ARG A 233 13.60 9.43 29.40
N GLU A 234 12.43 9.71 29.95
CA GLU A 234 11.67 8.73 30.73
C GLU A 234 11.24 7.54 29.88
N LEU A 235 10.86 7.78 28.62
CA LEU A 235 10.52 6.76 27.64
C LEU A 235 11.72 5.86 27.33
N ILE A 236 12.90 6.45 27.10
CA ILE A 236 14.15 5.69 26.85
C ILE A 236 14.49 4.79 28.05
N LEU A 237 14.38 5.32 29.28
CA LEU A 237 14.64 4.52 30.49
C LEU A 237 13.62 3.38 30.66
N MET A 238 12.35 3.65 30.38
CA MET A 238 11.30 2.62 30.41
C MET A 238 11.51 1.56 29.32
N GLU A 239 11.95 1.97 28.13
CA GLU A 239 12.29 1.06 27.03
C GLU A 239 13.45 0.12 27.43
N GLU A 240 14.50 0.67 28.06
CA GLU A 240 15.61 -0.14 28.57
C GLU A 240 15.17 -1.11 29.68
N GLU A 241 14.35 -0.65 30.65
CA GLU A 241 13.83 -1.51 31.71
C GLU A 241 12.95 -2.63 31.16
N THR A 242 12.04 -2.30 30.24
CA THR A 242 11.16 -3.30 29.62
C THR A 242 11.97 -4.30 28.80
N SER A 243 12.94 -3.86 28.00
CA SER A 243 13.87 -4.74 27.27
C SER A 243 14.59 -5.72 28.21
N GLY A 244 15.12 -5.23 29.33
CA GLY A 244 15.78 -6.09 30.32
C GLY A 244 14.82 -7.03 31.08
N VAL A 245 13.53 -6.70 31.20
CA VAL A 245 12.50 -7.62 31.71
C VAL A 245 12.21 -8.71 30.69
N TRP A 246 12.07 -8.35 29.41
CA TRP A 246 11.81 -9.30 28.32
C TRP A 246 12.97 -10.29 28.13
N GLU A 247 14.22 -9.80 28.17
CA GLU A 247 15.41 -10.66 28.10
C GLU A 247 15.44 -11.68 29.24
N ARG A 248 15.27 -11.23 30.50
CA ARG A 248 15.23 -12.12 31.67
C ARG A 248 14.07 -13.12 31.60
N TRP A 249 12.92 -12.72 31.08
CA TRP A 249 11.78 -13.61 30.90
C TRP A 249 12.10 -14.70 29.87
N PHE A 250 12.72 -14.34 28.74
CA PHE A 250 13.13 -15.30 27.71
C PHE A 250 14.20 -16.27 28.24
N GLU A 251 15.17 -15.77 29.01
CA GLU A 251 16.15 -16.63 29.70
C GLU A 251 15.50 -17.61 30.66
N ALA A 252 14.51 -17.15 31.43
CA ALA A 252 13.76 -18.00 32.35
C ALA A 252 12.92 -19.06 31.63
N ASP A 253 12.28 -18.71 30.51
CA ASP A 253 11.52 -19.64 29.67
C ASP A 253 12.43 -20.71 29.05
N ASN A 254 13.58 -20.32 28.54
CA ASN A 254 14.59 -21.26 28.04
C ASN A 254 15.12 -22.18 29.15
N ALA A 255 15.40 -21.64 30.35
CA ALA A 255 15.81 -22.45 31.50
C ALA A 255 14.71 -23.44 31.93
N TYR A 256 13.45 -23.02 31.88
CA TYR A 256 12.30 -23.88 32.14
C TYR A 256 12.21 -25.03 31.12
N GLU A 257 12.37 -24.76 29.83
CA GLU A 257 12.35 -25.80 28.79
C GLU A 257 13.50 -26.82 28.96
N ILE A 258 14.71 -26.34 29.29
CA ILE A 258 15.85 -27.22 29.60
C ILE A 258 15.51 -28.11 30.81
N LEU A 259 14.98 -27.53 31.89
CA LEU A 259 14.65 -28.26 33.10
C LEU A 259 13.51 -29.27 32.85
N MET A 260 12.52 -28.90 32.04
CA MET A 260 11.45 -29.78 31.60
C MET A 260 12.00 -30.97 30.80
N GLY A 261 12.95 -30.72 29.89
CA GLY A 261 13.67 -31.76 29.16
C GLY A 261 14.38 -32.75 30.09
N ILE A 262 15.15 -32.23 31.05
CA ILE A 262 15.85 -33.04 32.06
C ILE A 262 14.84 -33.84 32.91
N SER A 263 13.75 -33.21 33.34
CA SER A 263 12.70 -33.87 34.13
C SER A 263 12.04 -35.01 33.37
N LYS A 264 11.72 -34.81 32.08
CA LYS A 264 11.17 -35.87 31.21
C LYS A 264 12.15 -37.03 31.06
N GLU A 265 13.44 -36.75 30.88
CA GLU A 265 14.47 -37.78 30.79
C GLU A 265 14.61 -38.56 32.11
N LEU A 266 14.67 -37.88 33.25
CA LEU A 266 14.73 -38.51 34.57
C LEU A 266 13.50 -39.37 34.85
N LEU A 267 12.31 -38.91 34.47
CA LEU A 267 11.08 -39.68 34.57
C LEU A 267 11.15 -40.97 33.73
N GLY A 268 11.67 -40.88 32.50
CA GLY A 268 11.90 -42.07 31.66
C GLY A 268 12.87 -43.07 32.30
N ARG A 269 13.98 -42.59 32.87
CA ARG A 269 14.94 -43.43 33.60
C ARG A 269 14.31 -44.08 34.84
N LEU A 270 13.48 -43.36 35.58
CA LEU A 270 12.77 -43.86 36.75
C LEU A 270 11.79 -44.98 36.37
N GLN A 271 11.02 -44.79 35.29
CA GLN A 271 10.10 -45.80 34.76
C GLN A 271 10.83 -47.09 34.35
N ILE A 272 11.98 -46.96 33.69
CA ILE A 272 12.83 -48.11 33.33
C ILE A 272 13.32 -48.83 34.58
N SER A 273 13.83 -48.10 35.58
CA SER A 273 14.27 -48.67 36.86
C SER A 273 13.13 -49.37 37.61
N GLN A 274 11.92 -48.80 37.61
CA GLN A 274 10.75 -49.41 38.24
C GLN A 274 10.35 -50.70 37.53
N PHE A 275 10.37 -50.71 36.19
CA PHE A 275 10.14 -51.93 35.42
C PHE A 275 11.17 -53.02 35.74
N ASN A 276 12.45 -52.66 35.79
CA ASN A 276 13.53 -53.59 36.15
C ASN A 276 13.38 -54.14 37.57
N LEU A 277 13.00 -53.31 38.54
CA LEU A 277 12.76 -53.72 39.92
C LEU A 277 11.59 -54.71 40.01
N ASN A 278 10.50 -54.45 39.30
CA ASN A 278 9.35 -55.34 39.25
C ASN A 278 9.72 -56.72 38.67
N SER A 279 10.50 -56.73 37.59
CA SER A 279 11.04 -57.97 36.99
C SER A 279 11.95 -58.74 37.96
N LEU A 280 12.81 -58.02 38.69
CA LEU A 280 13.72 -58.62 39.67
C LEU A 280 12.97 -59.18 40.88
N SER A 281 11.94 -58.48 41.37
CA SER A 281 11.05 -58.95 42.43
C SER A 281 10.29 -60.22 42.03
N GLN A 282 9.81 -60.29 40.78
CA GLN A 282 9.18 -61.50 40.25
C GLN A 282 10.18 -62.67 40.24
N ARG A 283 11.41 -62.44 39.78
CA ARG A 283 12.47 -63.47 39.78
C ARG A 283 12.83 -63.93 41.20
N GLU A 284 12.92 -63.01 42.15
CA GLU A 284 13.15 -63.33 43.56
C GLU A 284 12.03 -64.21 44.11
N SER A 285 10.76 -63.86 43.82
CA SER A 285 9.60 -64.65 44.26
C SER A 285 9.63 -66.08 43.71
N GLU A 286 10.06 -66.25 42.45
CA GLU A 286 10.21 -67.57 41.83
C GLU A 286 11.33 -68.40 42.50
N LEU A 287 12.46 -67.77 42.82
CA LEU A 287 13.56 -68.43 43.53
C LEU A 287 13.20 -68.81 44.96
N ARG A 288 12.45 -67.95 45.67
CA ARG A 288 11.92 -68.27 47.00
C ARG A 288 11.01 -69.49 46.98
N ALA A 289 10.10 -69.57 46.00
CA ALA A 289 9.25 -70.74 45.83
C ALA A 289 10.07 -72.02 45.58
N LYS A 290 11.10 -71.95 44.73
CA LYS A 290 12.02 -73.09 44.47
C LYS A 290 12.79 -73.51 45.73
N LEU A 291 13.25 -72.58 46.56
CA LEU A 291 13.94 -72.89 47.80
C LEU A 291 13.03 -73.62 48.79
N GLU A 292 11.80 -73.12 48.97
CA GLU A 292 10.82 -73.74 49.88
C GLU A 292 10.55 -75.20 49.50
N THR A 293 10.39 -75.48 48.19
CA THR A 293 10.21 -76.85 47.71
C THR A 293 11.41 -77.76 48.00
N SER A 294 12.62 -77.20 48.02
CA SER A 294 13.86 -77.97 48.27
C SER A 294 14.04 -78.30 49.75
N ILE A 295 13.67 -77.37 50.64
CA ILE A 295 13.69 -77.58 52.10
C ILE A 295 12.75 -78.72 52.48
N GLU A 296 11.55 -78.77 51.90
CA GLU A 296 10.59 -79.82 52.20
C GLU A 296 11.07 -81.21 51.74
N GLN A 297 11.81 -81.29 50.63
CA GLN A 297 12.44 -82.54 50.18
C GLN A 297 13.53 -83.05 51.13
N LEU A 298 14.25 -82.16 51.82
CA LEU A 298 15.31 -82.54 52.75
C LEU A 298 14.76 -83.13 54.05
N LYS A 299 13.67 -82.56 54.59
CA LYS A 299 13.00 -83.10 55.79
C LYS A 299 12.55 -84.56 55.61
N VAL A 300 12.14 -84.94 54.40
CA VAL A 300 11.75 -86.31 54.07
C VAL A 300 12.94 -87.27 54.08
N ARG A 301 14.15 -86.80 53.72
CA ARG A 301 15.35 -87.64 53.74
C ARG A 301 15.90 -87.88 55.14
N ASP A 302 15.83 -86.90 56.03
CA ASP A 302 16.33 -87.06 57.41
C ASP A 302 15.58 -88.14 58.19
N ILE A 303 14.26 -88.28 57.98
CA ILE A 303 13.44 -89.35 58.59
C ILE A 303 13.90 -90.77 58.16
N ASN A 304 14.56 -90.90 57.00
CA ASN A 304 15.07 -92.20 56.53
C ASN A 304 16.44 -92.56 57.12
N LEU A 305 17.20 -91.58 57.64
CA LEU A 305 18.54 -91.79 58.19
C LEU A 305 18.48 -92.39 59.61
N ASP A 306 17.51 -91.97 60.41
CA ASP A 306 17.28 -92.44 61.79
C ASP A 306 16.92 -93.95 61.89
N LYS A 307 16.66 -94.61 60.76
CA LYS A 307 16.26 -96.02 60.69
C LYS A 307 17.44 -97.01 60.56
N ILE A 308 18.66 -96.53 60.29
CA ILE A 308 19.81 -97.39 59.97
C ILE A 308 20.75 -97.61 61.17
N GLU A 309 20.64 -96.79 62.22
CA GLU A 309 21.63 -96.73 63.32
C GLU A 309 21.39 -97.72 64.49
N SER A 310 20.42 -98.65 64.39
CA SER A 310 19.96 -99.44 65.54
C SER A 310 20.53 -100.86 65.71
N ASN A 311 21.51 -101.32 64.92
CA ASN A 311 22.02 -102.69 65.04
C ASN A 311 23.55 -102.75 64.96
N THR A 312 24.22 -103.13 66.05
CA THR A 312 25.07 -104.34 66.20
C THR A 312 26.09 -104.15 67.36
N ALA A 313 26.10 -105.06 68.34
CA ALA A 313 27.02 -105.14 69.48
C ALA A 313 27.46 -106.60 69.73
N GLU A 314 28.47 -106.79 70.61
CA GLU A 314 29.00 -108.04 71.24
C GLU A 314 30.10 -108.81 70.45
N GLY A 315 31.14 -109.48 71.00
CA GLY A 315 31.67 -109.86 72.33
C GLY A 315 32.95 -110.74 72.10
N GLU A 316 34.07 -110.64 72.85
CA GLU A 316 34.53 -111.39 74.06
C GLU A 316 35.32 -112.74 73.83
N VAL A 317 36.30 -113.06 74.73
CA VAL A 317 36.93 -114.38 75.10
C VAL A 317 38.28 -114.77 74.42
N ILE A 318 39.50 -114.63 75.01
CA ILE A 318 40.22 -115.30 76.14
C ILE A 318 41.20 -116.44 75.73
N LEU A 319 42.50 -116.09 75.77
CA LEU A 319 43.64 -116.72 76.48
C LEU A 319 43.93 -118.24 76.40
N ALA A 320 44.92 -118.62 75.57
CA ALA A 320 45.87 -119.70 75.88
C ALA A 320 47.24 -119.58 75.16
N ASN A 321 47.58 -118.43 74.58
CA ASN A 321 48.95 -118.16 74.10
C ASN A 321 49.86 -117.58 75.21
N SER A 322 49.36 -117.45 76.45
CA SER A 322 49.81 -116.79 77.71
C SER A 322 51.25 -116.26 77.89
N GLU A 323 52.27 -116.72 77.16
CA GLU A 323 53.63 -116.16 77.18
C GLU A 323 54.02 -115.49 75.85
N ALA A 324 53.65 -116.10 74.70
CA ALA A 324 53.63 -115.40 73.42
C ALA A 324 52.49 -114.38 73.37
N VAL A 325 51.37 -114.65 74.05
CA VAL A 325 50.34 -113.68 74.41
C VAL A 325 50.78 -112.84 75.59
N SER A 326 51.63 -113.20 76.56
CA SER A 326 52.15 -112.14 77.49
C SER A 326 53.03 -111.13 76.77
N LEU A 327 53.87 -111.58 75.83
CA LEU A 327 54.74 -110.72 75.05
C LEU A 327 53.98 -110.02 73.91
N ASN A 328 53.04 -110.70 73.25
CA ASN A 328 52.10 -110.13 72.28
C ASN A 328 50.99 -109.34 72.98
N ASP A 329 50.71 -109.52 74.27
CA ASP A 329 49.84 -108.70 75.12
C ASP A 329 50.64 -107.53 75.63
N LYS A 330 51.97 -107.64 75.82
CA LYS A 330 52.86 -106.50 76.03
C LYS A 330 53.04 -105.69 74.75
N VAL A 331 53.23 -106.33 73.60
CA VAL A 331 53.27 -105.67 72.29
C VAL A 331 51.90 -105.12 71.97
N CYS A 332 50.81 -105.87 72.10
CA CYS A 332 49.45 -105.33 71.97
C CYS A 332 49.13 -104.32 73.07
N SER A 333 49.72 -104.37 74.27
CA SER A 333 49.56 -103.34 75.30
C SER A 333 50.36 -102.10 74.95
N LEU A 334 51.55 -102.23 74.36
CA LEU A 334 52.37 -101.12 73.91
C LEU A 334 51.83 -100.53 72.61
N GLU A 335 51.24 -101.34 71.74
CA GLU A 335 50.60 -100.96 70.47
C GLU A 335 49.20 -100.41 70.75
N LYS A 336 48.51 -100.90 71.78
CA LYS A 336 47.32 -100.26 72.35
C LYS A 336 47.70 -98.98 73.07
N GLN A 337 48.78 -98.92 73.84
CA GLN A 337 49.28 -97.67 74.44
C GLN A 337 49.78 -96.69 73.37
N LEU A 338 50.33 -97.17 72.26
CA LEU A 338 50.76 -96.34 71.14
C LEU A 338 49.56 -95.82 70.37
N LYS A 339 48.58 -96.66 70.03
CA LYS A 339 47.32 -96.23 69.42
C LYS A 339 46.52 -95.33 70.35
N GLU A 340 46.53 -95.61 71.65
CA GLU A 340 45.93 -94.77 72.69
C GLU A 340 46.69 -93.43 72.76
N SER A 341 48.03 -93.44 72.78
CA SER A 341 48.87 -92.24 72.77
C SER A 341 48.75 -91.45 71.46
N GLU A 342 48.62 -92.10 70.31
CA GLU A 342 48.36 -91.49 69.00
C GLU A 342 46.94 -90.93 68.94
N SER A 343 45.95 -91.62 69.52
CA SER A 343 44.59 -91.09 69.65
C SER A 343 44.52 -89.93 70.63
N GLN A 344 45.30 -89.97 71.72
CA GLN A 344 45.45 -88.88 72.68
C GLN A 344 46.20 -87.72 72.03
N LEU A 345 47.22 -87.96 71.21
CA LEU A 345 47.95 -86.95 70.44
C LEU A 345 47.04 -86.33 69.38
N LEU A 346 46.20 -87.12 68.71
CA LEU A 346 45.21 -86.64 67.75
C LEU A 346 44.09 -85.85 68.45
N ASN A 347 43.67 -86.26 69.64
CA ASN A 347 42.73 -85.52 70.48
C ASN A 347 43.34 -84.22 71.02
N VAL A 348 44.62 -84.24 71.42
CA VAL A 348 45.36 -83.03 71.82
C VAL A 348 45.57 -82.10 70.62
N LYS A 349 45.81 -82.64 69.42
CA LYS A 349 45.96 -81.86 68.19
C LYS A 349 44.64 -81.26 67.73
N THR A 350 43.55 -82.03 67.72
CA THR A 350 42.21 -81.52 67.43
C THR A 350 41.78 -80.50 68.48
N SER A 351 42.06 -80.74 69.76
CA SER A 351 41.84 -79.77 70.82
C SER A 351 42.69 -78.51 70.63
N ALA A 352 43.97 -78.63 70.28
CA ALA A 352 44.84 -77.48 70.02
C ALA A 352 44.39 -76.67 68.79
N ASP A 353 43.98 -77.34 67.72
CA ASP A 353 43.40 -76.70 66.53
C ASP A 353 42.07 -75.99 66.87
N GLU A 354 41.27 -76.57 67.77
CA GLU A 354 40.02 -75.98 68.26
C GLU A 354 40.26 -74.79 69.19
N TYR A 355 41.23 -74.87 70.10
CA TYR A 355 41.71 -73.74 70.90
C TYR A 355 42.29 -72.63 70.01
N GLN A 356 43.01 -72.97 68.95
CA GLN A 356 43.55 -71.96 68.03
C GLN A 356 42.45 -71.30 67.20
N LYS A 357 41.43 -72.05 66.76
CA LYS A 357 40.22 -71.48 66.15
C LYS A 357 39.49 -70.56 67.13
N GLN A 358 39.32 -70.97 68.39
CA GLN A 358 38.73 -70.13 69.44
C GLN A 358 39.56 -68.87 69.70
N CYS A 359 40.90 -68.97 69.76
CA CYS A 359 41.78 -67.80 69.89
C CYS A 359 41.66 -66.85 68.69
N ASN A 360 41.51 -67.35 67.47
CA ASN A 360 41.32 -66.51 66.29
C ASN A 360 39.96 -65.81 66.30
N VAL A 361 38.89 -66.52 66.68
CA VAL A 361 37.54 -65.94 66.86
C VAL A 361 37.56 -64.88 67.96
N LEU A 362 38.19 -65.17 69.09
CA LEU A 362 38.35 -64.21 70.18
C LEU A 362 39.18 -62.99 69.76
N CYS A 363 40.22 -63.17 68.94
CA CYS A 363 40.99 -62.05 68.39
C CYS A 363 40.17 -61.18 67.42
N SER A 364 39.27 -61.77 66.63
CA SER A 364 38.35 -60.99 65.78
C SER A 364 37.31 -60.25 66.60
N GLU A 365 36.69 -60.89 67.59
CA GLU A 365 35.73 -60.26 68.50
C GLU A 365 36.38 -59.13 69.30
N MET A 366 37.62 -59.30 69.74
CA MET A 366 38.40 -58.26 70.42
C MET A 366 38.64 -57.05 69.51
N ARG A 367 38.92 -57.27 68.21
CA ARG A 367 39.09 -56.18 67.23
C ARG A 367 37.77 -55.45 66.96
N ASP A 368 36.67 -56.19 66.86
CA ASP A 368 35.34 -55.59 66.68
C ASP A 368 34.93 -54.78 67.91
N MET A 369 35.27 -55.27 69.11
CA MET A 369 35.06 -54.54 70.36
C MET A 369 35.94 -53.28 70.45
N ASP A 370 37.21 -53.34 70.03
CA ASP A 370 38.09 -52.15 69.97
C ASP A 370 37.57 -51.10 68.99
N ASN A 371 37.09 -51.52 67.81
CA ASN A 371 36.47 -50.62 66.85
C ASN A 371 35.23 -49.93 67.44
N LEU A 372 34.39 -50.68 68.16
CA LEU A 372 33.21 -50.16 68.84
C LEU A 372 33.58 -49.21 69.99
N ILE A 373 34.67 -49.46 70.72
CA ILE A 373 35.20 -48.54 71.73
C ILE A 373 35.64 -47.22 71.09
N VAL A 374 36.32 -47.28 69.93
CA VAL A 374 36.73 -46.07 69.19
C VAL A 374 35.50 -45.26 68.75
N GLU A 375 34.49 -45.93 68.16
CA GLU A 375 33.24 -45.29 67.75
C GLU A 375 32.49 -44.68 68.95
N LEU A 376 32.37 -45.42 70.06
CA LEU A 376 31.75 -44.90 71.28
C LEU A 376 32.51 -43.70 71.86
N LYS A 377 33.84 -43.68 71.78
CA LYS A 377 34.67 -42.56 72.25
C LYS A 377 34.49 -41.32 71.39
N GLU A 378 34.41 -41.48 70.08
CA GLU A 378 34.07 -40.39 69.16
C GLU A 378 32.65 -39.86 69.44
N ASN A 379 31.67 -40.75 69.57
CA ASN A 379 30.30 -40.40 69.92
C ASN A 379 30.20 -39.68 71.27
N ALA A 380 30.97 -40.10 72.27
CA ALA A 380 31.06 -39.44 73.57
C ALA A 380 31.65 -38.03 73.44
N SER A 381 32.71 -37.85 72.65
CA SER A 381 33.32 -36.53 72.39
C SER A 381 32.35 -35.60 71.64
N ASN A 382 31.60 -36.15 70.68
CA ASN A 382 30.55 -35.43 69.96
C ASN A 382 29.37 -35.06 70.86
N ALA A 383 28.97 -35.96 71.77
CA ALA A 383 27.92 -35.67 72.75
C ALA A 383 28.38 -34.60 73.77
N GLU A 384 29.64 -34.65 74.21
CA GLU A 384 30.24 -33.66 75.12
C GLU A 384 30.30 -32.28 74.47
N SER A 385 30.74 -32.17 73.21
CA SER A 385 30.73 -30.88 72.50
C SER A 385 29.31 -30.32 72.32
N ARG A 386 28.31 -31.16 72.02
CA ARG A 386 26.91 -30.75 71.98
C ARG A 386 26.39 -30.30 73.34
N ALA A 387 26.75 -31.00 74.41
CA ALA A 387 26.40 -30.62 75.78
C ALA A 387 27.01 -29.26 76.16
N ASN A 388 28.28 -29.02 75.82
CA ASN A 388 28.95 -27.74 76.06
C ASN A 388 28.30 -26.60 75.27
N ILE A 389 27.89 -26.83 74.02
CA ILE A 389 27.14 -25.85 73.21
C ILE A 389 25.78 -25.56 73.85
N ALA A 390 25.06 -26.60 74.27
CA ALA A 390 23.76 -26.45 74.93
C ALA A 390 23.88 -25.74 76.28
N GLU A 391 24.93 -26.00 77.05
CA GLU A 391 25.22 -25.31 78.32
C GLU A 391 25.54 -23.83 78.08
N ALA A 392 26.35 -23.51 77.06
CA ALA A 392 26.61 -22.13 76.66
C ALA A 392 25.32 -21.41 76.23
N GLN A 393 24.45 -22.09 75.47
CA GLN A 393 23.13 -21.56 75.10
C GLN A 393 22.22 -21.36 76.31
N CYS A 394 22.21 -22.30 77.27
CA CYS A 394 21.44 -22.17 78.51
C CYS A 394 21.94 -21.00 79.36
N LYS A 395 23.26 -20.75 79.39
CA LYS A 395 23.84 -19.60 80.08
C LYS A 395 23.37 -18.29 79.44
N VAL A 396 23.43 -18.17 78.11
CA VAL A 396 22.92 -17.00 77.37
C VAL A 396 21.41 -16.82 77.57
N LEU A 397 20.64 -17.92 77.55
CA LEU A 397 19.20 -17.89 77.84
C LEU A 397 18.91 -17.44 79.27
N THR A 398 19.73 -17.83 80.24
CA THR A 398 19.57 -17.40 81.63
C THR A 398 19.88 -15.91 81.77
N GLU A 399 20.98 -15.44 81.18
CA GLU A 399 21.35 -14.02 81.17
C GLU A 399 20.29 -13.14 80.49
N THR A 400 19.72 -13.60 79.37
CA THR A 400 18.64 -12.90 78.67
C THR A 400 17.32 -12.94 79.44
N ASN A 401 17.01 -14.04 80.13
CA ASN A 401 15.81 -14.15 80.96
C ASN A 401 15.92 -13.25 82.22
N ASP A 402 17.11 -13.12 82.80
CA ASP A 402 17.39 -12.18 83.88
C ASP A 402 17.24 -10.72 83.41
N GLU A 403 17.70 -10.39 82.20
CA GLU A 403 17.53 -9.06 81.60
C GLU A 403 16.06 -8.76 81.27
N LEU A 404 15.33 -9.73 80.70
CA LEU A 404 13.89 -9.62 80.48
C LEU A 404 13.13 -9.46 81.79
N ASN A 405 13.51 -10.17 82.86
CA ASN A 405 12.90 -9.99 84.17
C ASN A 405 13.18 -8.60 84.75
N LYS A 406 14.39 -8.05 84.57
CA LYS A 406 14.67 -6.64 84.94
C LYS A 406 13.80 -5.68 84.14
N GLN A 407 13.67 -5.88 82.82
CA GLN A 407 12.78 -5.07 81.98
C GLN A 407 11.31 -5.19 82.37
N LEU A 408 10.85 -6.38 82.78
CA LEU A 408 9.49 -6.63 83.24
C LEU A 408 9.22 -5.95 84.59
N VAL A 409 10.20 -5.95 85.50
CA VAL A 409 10.14 -5.19 86.76
C VAL A 409 10.09 -3.68 86.49
N LEU A 410 10.86 -3.17 85.51
CA LEU A 410 10.77 -1.78 85.06
C LEU A 410 9.40 -1.46 84.44
N LEU A 411 8.84 -2.37 83.62
CA LEU A 411 7.51 -2.24 83.01
C LEU A 411 6.36 -2.36 84.01
N LYS A 412 6.59 -3.00 85.15
CA LYS A 412 5.62 -3.15 86.24
C LYS A 412 5.72 -2.01 87.26
N GLY A 413 6.85 -1.32 87.30
CA GLY A 413 7.12 -0.15 88.14
C GLY A 413 6.53 1.16 87.61
N ASP A 414 6.22 1.25 86.32
CA ASP A 414 5.57 2.41 85.71
C ASP A 414 4.38 1.98 84.83
N GLY A 415 3.26 2.72 84.90
CA GLY A 415 1.93 2.34 84.40
C GLY A 415 1.77 2.27 82.87
N GLY A 416 2.55 1.44 82.18
CA GLY A 416 2.70 1.41 80.71
C GLY A 416 1.77 0.47 79.91
N LYS A 417 0.61 0.05 80.43
CA LYS A 417 -0.29 -0.87 79.68
C LYS A 417 -1.15 -0.19 78.60
N SER A 418 -1.36 1.12 78.64
CA SER A 418 -2.25 1.85 77.69
C SER A 418 -1.57 2.23 76.38
N LYS A 419 -0.34 2.76 76.43
CA LYS A 419 0.34 3.35 75.27
C LYS A 419 0.71 2.34 74.17
N ARG A 420 0.98 1.08 74.54
CA ARG A 420 1.33 0.03 73.57
C ARG A 420 0.11 -0.47 72.78
N VAL A 421 -1.05 -0.51 73.42
CA VAL A 421 -2.31 -0.90 72.76
C VAL A 421 -2.74 0.18 71.78
N GLU A 422 -2.69 1.46 72.19
CA GLU A 422 -2.97 2.59 71.30
C GLU A 422 -2.04 2.61 70.08
N SER A 423 -0.73 2.37 70.26
CA SER A 423 0.24 2.33 69.16
C SER A 423 -0.02 1.20 68.15
N LEU A 424 -0.52 0.05 68.59
CA LEU A 424 -0.89 -1.04 67.69
C LEU A 424 -2.21 -0.76 66.97
N GLU A 425 -3.17 -0.13 67.65
CA GLU A 425 -4.45 0.27 67.05
C GLU A 425 -4.26 1.35 65.97
N THR A 426 -3.36 2.30 66.20
CA THR A 426 -3.01 3.32 65.18
C THR A 426 -2.33 2.70 63.96
N LYS A 427 -1.41 1.74 64.16
CA LYS A 427 -0.75 1.04 63.06
C LYS A 427 -1.69 0.16 62.25
N LEU A 428 -2.68 -0.46 62.90
CA LEU A 428 -3.70 -1.25 62.21
C LEU A 428 -4.57 -0.35 61.32
N LYS A 429 -5.04 0.78 61.85
CA LYS A 429 -5.82 1.77 61.07
C LYS A 429 -5.03 2.34 59.89
N GLU A 430 -3.73 2.59 60.07
CA GLU A 430 -2.87 3.05 58.99
C GLU A 430 -2.64 1.97 57.92
N SER A 431 -2.46 0.71 58.33
CA SER A 431 -2.39 -0.43 57.40
C SER A 431 -3.69 -0.64 56.61
N ASP A 432 -4.85 -0.50 57.26
CA ASP A 432 -6.15 -0.61 56.59
C ASP A 432 -6.36 0.51 55.56
N LEU A 433 -5.93 1.73 55.89
CA LEU A 433 -5.97 2.86 54.96
C LEU A 433 -5.06 2.62 53.74
N GLN A 434 -3.85 2.10 53.95
CA GLN A 434 -2.93 1.74 52.86
C GLN A 434 -3.51 0.62 51.98
N LEU A 435 -4.16 -0.38 52.58
CA LEU A 435 -4.83 -1.44 51.84
C LEU A 435 -5.98 -0.89 50.99
N GLN A 436 -6.82 -0.02 51.55
CA GLN A 436 -7.91 0.61 50.80
C GLN A 436 -7.39 1.46 49.62
N ASN A 437 -6.32 2.23 49.83
CA ASN A 437 -5.70 3.00 48.76
C ASN A 437 -5.09 2.10 47.67
N ALA A 438 -4.47 0.98 48.05
CA ALA A 438 -3.94 0.00 47.10
C ALA A 438 -5.07 -0.66 46.29
N VAL A 439 -6.19 -1.01 46.94
CA VAL A 439 -7.38 -1.56 46.27
C VAL A 439 -7.99 -0.54 45.31
N ALA A 440 -8.20 0.70 45.74
CA ALA A 440 -8.73 1.76 44.87
C ALA A 440 -7.80 2.04 43.67
N SER A 441 -6.48 1.98 43.88
CA SER A 441 -5.48 2.12 42.80
C SER A 441 -5.53 0.94 41.82
N ALA A 442 -5.70 -0.29 42.32
CA ALA A 442 -5.85 -1.48 41.49
C ALA A 442 -7.17 -1.49 40.70
N GLU A 443 -8.27 -1.06 41.31
CA GLU A 443 -9.56 -0.91 40.61
C GLU A 443 -9.47 0.18 39.53
N ALA A 444 -8.85 1.33 39.84
CA ALA A 444 -8.65 2.39 38.86
C ALA A 444 -7.72 1.97 37.71
N SER A 445 -6.71 1.11 37.95
CA SER A 445 -5.85 0.59 36.89
C SER A 445 -6.56 -0.47 36.04
N GLN A 446 -7.40 -1.32 36.64
CA GLN A 446 -8.24 -2.27 35.93
C GLN A 446 -9.26 -1.56 35.02
N GLU A 447 -9.89 -0.49 35.51
CA GLU A 447 -10.83 0.30 34.71
C GLU A 447 -10.12 0.98 33.53
N LYS A 448 -8.94 1.56 33.76
CA LYS A 448 -8.08 2.09 32.68
C LYS A 448 -7.76 1.02 31.63
N GLN A 449 -7.40 -0.19 32.06
CA GLN A 449 -7.11 -1.30 31.15
C GLN A 449 -8.35 -1.69 30.34
N SER A 450 -9.54 -1.74 30.96
CA SER A 450 -10.80 -2.02 30.27
C SER A 450 -11.11 -0.99 29.19
N VAL A 451 -10.96 0.31 29.51
CA VAL A 451 -11.20 1.40 28.56
C VAL A 451 -10.20 1.36 27.40
N LEU A 452 -8.93 1.05 27.67
CA LEU A 452 -7.93 0.86 26.63
C LEU A 452 -8.31 -0.30 25.71
N TYR A 453 -8.74 -1.44 26.25
CA TYR A 453 -9.18 -2.57 25.42
C TYR A 453 -10.39 -2.25 24.54
N SER A 454 -11.39 -1.51 25.06
CA SER A 454 -12.50 -1.06 24.21
C SER A 454 -12.03 -0.10 23.10
N THR A 455 -11.12 0.81 23.42
CA THR A 455 -10.57 1.78 22.45
C THR A 455 -9.77 1.08 21.35
N ILE A 456 -8.93 0.09 21.71
CA ILE A 456 -8.17 -0.72 20.76
C ILE A 456 -9.13 -1.47 19.82
N LYS A 457 -10.19 -2.07 20.37
CA LYS A 457 -11.19 -2.79 19.58
C LYS A 457 -11.90 -1.87 18.58
N ASP A 458 -12.23 -0.64 18.98
CA ASP A 458 -12.83 0.35 18.09
C ASP A 458 -11.84 0.76 16.98
N MET A 459 -10.56 0.96 17.30
CA MET A 459 -9.51 1.23 16.32
C MET A 459 -9.32 0.07 15.33
N GLU A 460 -9.37 -1.18 15.80
CA GLU A 460 -9.30 -2.37 14.93
C GLU A 460 -10.46 -2.44 13.93
N LEU A 461 -11.67 -2.02 14.33
CA LEU A 461 -12.82 -1.92 13.43
C LEU A 461 -12.60 -0.85 12.36
N VAL A 462 -12.07 0.32 12.74
CA VAL A 462 -11.74 1.40 11.78
C VAL A 462 -10.65 0.94 10.81
N ILE A 463 -9.59 0.27 11.29
CA ILE A 463 -8.53 -0.26 10.43
C ILE A 463 -9.10 -1.27 9.43
N ARG A 464 -10.02 -2.15 9.87
CA ARG A 464 -10.66 -3.13 8.99
C ARG A 464 -11.53 -2.46 7.91
N ASP A 465 -12.32 -1.45 8.29
CA ASP A 465 -13.12 -0.66 7.34
C ASP A 465 -12.22 0.07 6.33
N LEU A 466 -11.18 0.76 6.81
CA LEU A 466 -10.20 1.44 5.95
C LEU A 466 -9.52 0.47 4.99
N LYS A 467 -9.09 -0.71 5.47
CA LYS A 467 -8.49 -1.74 4.62
C LYS A 467 -9.44 -2.18 3.51
N SER A 468 -10.72 -2.38 3.81
CA SER A 468 -11.73 -2.73 2.80
C SER A 468 -11.95 -1.62 1.76
N LYS A 469 -11.93 -0.35 2.20
CA LYS A 469 -12.04 0.82 1.33
C LYS A 469 -10.80 0.97 0.43
N VAL A 470 -9.60 0.72 0.96
CA VAL A 470 -8.36 0.72 0.19
C VAL A 470 -8.41 -0.36 -0.89
N SER A 471 -8.76 -1.61 -0.56
CA SER A 471 -8.88 -2.68 -1.57
C SER A 471 -9.92 -2.35 -2.66
N LYS A 472 -11.02 -1.68 -2.29
CA LYS A 472 -12.03 -1.23 -3.26
C LYS A 472 -11.51 -0.07 -4.14
N ALA A 473 -10.74 0.85 -3.58
CA ALA A 473 -10.14 1.95 -4.33
C ALA A 473 -9.07 1.43 -5.31
N GLU A 474 -8.25 0.48 -4.87
CA GLU A 474 -7.21 -0.19 -5.67
C GLU A 474 -7.82 -0.90 -6.87
N SER A 475 -8.83 -1.76 -6.69
CA SER A 475 -9.52 -2.40 -7.83
C SER A 475 -10.16 -1.43 -8.82
N ARG A 476 -10.56 -0.22 -8.37
CA ARG A 476 -11.08 0.84 -9.26
C ARG A 476 -9.95 1.56 -9.99
N ALA A 477 -8.81 1.76 -9.34
CA ALA A 477 -7.62 2.32 -9.96
C ALA A 477 -7.11 1.38 -11.06
N ASP A 478 -7.01 0.08 -10.78
CA ASP A 478 -6.66 -0.95 -11.77
C ASP A 478 -7.62 -0.92 -12.97
N GLY A 479 -8.93 -0.88 -12.71
CA GLY A 479 -9.94 -0.78 -13.76
C GLY A 479 -9.92 0.55 -14.53
N ALA A 480 -9.40 1.63 -13.96
CA ALA A 480 -9.20 2.91 -14.65
C ALA A 480 -7.92 2.89 -15.47
N GLU A 481 -6.84 2.29 -14.96
CA GLU A 481 -5.58 2.10 -15.68
C GLU A 481 -5.81 1.26 -16.95
N GLU A 482 -6.55 0.15 -16.85
CA GLU A 482 -6.88 -0.67 -18.02
C GLU A 482 -7.66 0.11 -19.09
N LYS A 483 -8.61 0.97 -18.68
CA LYS A 483 -9.32 1.87 -19.61
C LYS A 483 -8.39 2.90 -20.25
N CYS A 484 -7.46 3.48 -19.48
CA CYS A 484 -6.48 4.43 -20.00
C CYS A 484 -5.54 3.77 -21.02
N ILE A 485 -5.14 2.52 -20.79
CA ILE A 485 -4.34 1.74 -21.74
C ILE A 485 -5.12 1.55 -23.05
N ILE A 486 -6.38 1.09 -22.99
CA ILE A 486 -7.23 0.87 -24.17
C ILE A 486 -7.44 2.19 -24.95
N LEU A 487 -7.73 3.29 -24.25
CA LEU A 487 -7.91 4.60 -24.88
C LEU A 487 -6.61 5.10 -25.53
N SER A 488 -5.46 4.84 -24.90
CA SER A 488 -4.14 5.22 -25.44
C SER A 488 -3.82 4.44 -26.70
N GLU A 489 -4.13 3.13 -26.74
CA GLU A 489 -3.96 2.29 -27.92
C GLU A 489 -4.88 2.77 -29.06
N SER A 490 -6.16 2.97 -28.80
CA SER A 490 -7.10 3.49 -29.80
C SER A 490 -6.73 4.89 -30.31
N ASN A 491 -6.19 5.76 -29.46
CA ASN A 491 -5.72 7.08 -29.86
C ASN A 491 -4.45 6.99 -30.73
N ALA A 492 -3.56 6.02 -30.45
CA ALA A 492 -2.40 5.75 -31.30
C ALA A 492 -2.84 5.26 -32.70
N ASP A 493 -3.82 4.36 -32.77
CA ASP A 493 -4.40 3.89 -34.03
C ASP A 493 -5.04 5.04 -34.82
N LEU A 494 -5.86 5.87 -34.18
CA LEU A 494 -6.48 7.05 -34.80
C LEU A 494 -5.43 8.05 -35.32
N LYS A 495 -4.33 8.23 -34.58
CA LYS A 495 -3.22 9.09 -35.00
C LYS A 495 -2.53 8.54 -36.23
N GLU A 496 -2.36 7.22 -36.33
CA GLU A 496 -1.83 6.56 -37.53
C GLU A 496 -2.76 6.77 -38.71
N GLU A 497 -4.07 6.56 -38.55
CA GLU A 497 -5.08 6.81 -39.59
C GLU A 497 -5.09 8.27 -40.08
N LEU A 498 -5.01 9.24 -39.16
CA LEU A 498 -4.91 10.67 -39.51
C LEU A 498 -3.64 10.98 -40.28
N SER A 499 -2.51 10.37 -39.91
CA SER A 499 -1.26 10.54 -40.63
C SER A 499 -1.36 10.01 -42.06
N PHE A 500 -1.98 8.85 -42.23
CA PHE A 500 -2.23 8.23 -43.53
C PHE A 500 -3.15 9.11 -44.41
N LEU A 501 -4.25 9.60 -43.85
CA LEU A 501 -5.17 10.50 -44.56
C LEU A 501 -4.50 11.82 -44.96
N ARG A 502 -3.65 12.38 -44.09
CA ARG A 502 -2.88 13.59 -44.38
C ARG A 502 -1.91 13.36 -45.54
N SER A 503 -1.15 12.27 -45.55
CA SER A 503 -0.26 11.93 -46.68
C SER A 503 -1.03 11.74 -47.99
N ARG A 504 -2.23 11.15 -47.94
CA ARG A 504 -3.09 11.02 -49.12
C ARG A 504 -3.60 12.37 -49.62
N LEU A 505 -3.98 13.27 -48.71
CA LEU A 505 -4.41 14.62 -49.04
C LEU A 505 -3.29 15.41 -49.73
N GLU A 506 -2.07 15.33 -49.20
CA GLU A 506 -0.89 15.99 -49.78
C GLU A 506 -0.62 15.51 -51.22
N CYS A 507 -0.77 14.21 -51.48
CA CYS A 507 -0.65 13.64 -52.83
C CYS A 507 -1.74 14.17 -53.80
N LEU A 508 -2.98 14.29 -53.31
CA LEU A 508 -4.10 14.83 -54.09
C LEU A 508 -3.92 16.33 -54.37
N GLU A 509 -3.45 17.08 -53.38
CA GLU A 509 -3.13 18.51 -53.52
C GLU A 509 -2.03 18.73 -54.56
N GLY A 510 -0.96 17.93 -54.53
CA GLY A 510 0.09 17.95 -55.56
C GLY A 510 -0.46 17.63 -56.96
N SER A 511 -1.35 16.63 -57.07
CA SER A 511 -2.01 16.28 -58.34
C SER A 511 -2.92 17.41 -58.85
N LEU A 512 -3.65 18.07 -57.97
CA LEU A 512 -4.50 19.21 -58.30
C LEU A 512 -3.67 20.39 -58.81
N HIS A 513 -2.53 20.68 -58.16
CA HIS A 513 -1.64 21.75 -58.60
C HIS A 513 -1.09 21.48 -60.01
N GLN A 514 -0.67 20.25 -60.29
CA GLN A 514 -0.20 19.84 -61.61
C GLN A 514 -1.30 19.98 -62.69
N VAL A 515 -2.54 19.61 -62.36
CA VAL A 515 -3.69 19.80 -63.26
C VAL A 515 -3.92 21.29 -63.53
N GLU A 516 -3.88 22.14 -62.51
CA GLU A 516 -4.09 23.59 -62.70
C GLU A 516 -2.96 24.23 -63.52
N GLU A 517 -1.70 23.86 -63.30
CA GLU A 517 -0.58 24.28 -64.14
C GLU A 517 -0.78 23.88 -65.61
N SER A 518 -1.18 22.63 -65.86
CA SER A 518 -1.45 22.13 -67.21
C SER A 518 -2.60 22.87 -67.90
N LYS A 519 -3.66 23.21 -67.14
CA LYS A 519 -4.80 23.98 -67.59
C LYS A 519 -4.40 25.41 -67.93
N VAL A 520 -3.61 26.07 -67.09
CA VAL A 520 -3.08 27.41 -67.35
C VAL A 520 -2.18 27.42 -68.60
N ALA A 521 -1.31 26.43 -68.76
CA ALA A 521 -0.48 26.27 -69.95
C ALA A 521 -1.34 26.09 -71.22
N THR A 522 -2.39 25.27 -71.13
CA THR A 522 -3.34 25.03 -72.23
C THR A 522 -4.10 26.30 -72.58
N ALA A 523 -4.61 27.04 -71.58
CA ALA A 523 -5.29 28.31 -71.79
C ALA A 523 -4.39 29.36 -72.46
N LYS A 524 -3.12 29.46 -72.05
CA LYS A 524 -2.11 30.31 -72.71
C LYS A 524 -1.92 29.93 -74.18
N ASN A 525 -1.84 28.63 -74.48
CA ASN A 525 -1.70 28.15 -75.86
C ASN A 525 -2.95 28.47 -76.71
N VAL A 526 -4.15 28.21 -76.19
CA VAL A 526 -5.42 28.59 -76.85
C VAL A 526 -5.47 30.10 -77.10
N GLY A 527 -5.01 30.92 -76.15
CA GLY A 527 -4.89 32.37 -76.33
C GLY A 527 -3.96 32.76 -77.48
N LYS A 528 -2.80 32.08 -77.63
CA LYS A 528 -1.89 32.26 -78.77
C LYS A 528 -2.58 31.87 -80.10
N GLN A 529 -3.20 30.70 -80.16
CA GLN A 529 -3.92 30.22 -81.35
C GLN A 529 -5.06 31.16 -81.76
N THR A 530 -5.83 31.64 -80.77
CA THR A 530 -6.93 32.59 -80.99
C THR A 530 -6.44 33.90 -81.61
N LYS A 531 -5.28 34.42 -81.18
CA LYS A 531 -4.66 35.62 -81.79
C LYS A 531 -4.27 35.38 -83.25
N ILE A 532 -3.69 34.21 -83.57
CA ILE A 532 -3.35 33.84 -84.94
C ILE A 532 -4.62 33.77 -85.80
N PHE A 533 -5.65 33.08 -85.31
CA PHE A 533 -6.93 32.96 -86.00
C PHE A 533 -7.59 34.32 -86.25
N LYS A 534 -7.61 35.21 -85.24
CA LYS A 534 -8.11 36.58 -85.38
C LYS A 534 -7.40 37.34 -86.50
N ASN A 535 -6.08 37.25 -86.57
CA ASN A 535 -5.29 37.89 -87.63
C ASN A 535 -5.65 37.34 -89.02
N LEU A 536 -5.79 36.01 -89.13
CA LEU A 536 -6.17 35.36 -90.38
C LEU A 536 -7.59 35.76 -90.83
N VAL A 537 -8.56 35.81 -89.91
CA VAL A 537 -9.93 36.25 -90.19
C VAL A 537 -9.95 37.72 -90.64
N MET A 538 -9.14 38.57 -90.01
CA MET A 538 -9.01 39.97 -90.42
C MET A 538 -8.42 40.09 -91.83
N GLN A 539 -7.37 39.33 -92.15
CA GLN A 539 -6.83 39.25 -93.52
C GLN A 539 -7.89 38.76 -94.52
N LEU A 540 -8.65 37.73 -94.16
CA LEU A 540 -9.72 37.18 -95.00
C LEU A 540 -10.83 38.21 -95.24
N ALA A 541 -11.19 39.01 -94.23
CA ALA A 541 -12.18 40.07 -94.37
C ALA A 541 -11.72 41.18 -95.34
N VAL A 542 -10.44 41.60 -95.24
CA VAL A 542 -9.84 42.56 -96.17
C VAL A 542 -9.83 42.02 -97.61
N GLU A 543 -9.46 40.76 -97.80
CA GLU A 543 -9.50 40.11 -99.12
C GLU A 543 -10.92 39.98 -99.68
N ARG A 544 -11.90 39.63 -98.84
CA ARG A 544 -13.32 39.62 -99.23
C ARG A 544 -13.79 41.00 -99.66
N GLU A 545 -13.43 42.06 -98.95
CA GLU A 545 -13.77 43.44 -99.32
C GLU A 545 -13.10 43.83 -100.65
N ARG A 546 -11.82 43.50 -100.83
CA ARG A 546 -11.08 43.71 -102.09
C ARG A 546 -11.77 43.01 -103.26
N LEU A 547 -12.11 41.73 -103.12
CA LEU A 547 -12.82 40.96 -104.13
C LEU A 547 -14.21 41.53 -104.41
N ASN A 548 -14.95 41.97 -103.39
CA ASN A 548 -16.27 42.56 -103.58
C ASN A 548 -16.21 43.90 -104.34
N LYS A 549 -15.19 44.73 -104.07
CA LYS A 549 -14.90 45.94 -104.86
C LYS A 549 -14.57 45.60 -106.30
N GLN A 550 -13.76 44.56 -106.54
CA GLN A 550 -13.46 44.07 -107.90
C GLN A 550 -14.72 43.58 -108.62
N LEU A 551 -15.58 42.80 -107.96
CA LEU A 551 -16.86 42.34 -108.50
C LEU A 551 -17.82 43.50 -108.81
N SER A 552 -17.92 44.50 -107.93
CA SER A 552 -18.75 45.69 -108.16
C SER A 552 -18.26 46.51 -109.36
N SER A 553 -16.94 46.68 -109.49
CA SER A 553 -16.32 47.31 -110.66
C SER A 553 -16.62 46.52 -111.95
N LEU A 554 -16.49 45.19 -111.92
CA LEU A 554 -16.81 44.35 -113.07
C LEU A 554 -18.32 44.37 -113.40
N ALA A 555 -19.20 44.35 -112.39
CA ALA A 555 -20.65 44.45 -112.57
C ALA A 555 -21.07 45.78 -113.20
N SER A 556 -20.47 46.90 -112.79
CA SER A 556 -20.72 48.21 -113.41
C SER A 556 -20.24 48.26 -114.87
N LYS A 557 -19.06 47.71 -115.17
CA LYS A 557 -18.59 47.54 -116.56
C LYS A 557 -19.54 46.67 -117.38
N ASN A 558 -20.00 45.54 -116.83
CA ASN A 558 -20.99 44.68 -117.49
C ASN A 558 -22.31 45.42 -117.74
N LYS A 559 -22.79 46.23 -116.79
CA LYS A 559 -23.98 47.08 -116.98
C LYS A 559 -23.79 48.06 -118.14
N ILE A 560 -22.62 48.70 -118.24
CA ILE A 560 -22.27 49.58 -119.37
C ILE A 560 -22.24 48.80 -120.68
N LEU A 561 -21.63 47.62 -120.72
CA LEU A 561 -21.57 46.77 -121.92
C LEU A 561 -22.95 46.27 -122.35
N VAL A 562 -23.83 45.90 -121.41
CA VAL A 562 -25.23 45.51 -121.70
C VAL A 562 -26.01 46.69 -122.26
N VAL A 563 -25.83 47.90 -121.72
CA VAL A 563 -26.45 49.12 -122.29
C VAL A 563 -25.92 49.38 -123.70
N LYS A 564 -24.61 49.24 -123.93
CA LYS A 564 -24.02 49.35 -125.28
C LYS A 564 -24.57 48.28 -126.23
N LEU A 565 -24.74 47.03 -125.78
CA LEU A 565 -25.33 45.95 -126.57
C LEU A 565 -26.80 46.23 -126.91
N LYS A 566 -27.61 46.71 -125.95
CA LYS A 566 -28.98 47.17 -126.19
C LYS A 566 -29.01 48.35 -127.17
N GLN A 567 -28.08 49.29 -127.07
CA GLN A 567 -27.94 50.41 -128.03
C GLN A 567 -27.52 49.95 -129.43
N THR A 568 -26.77 48.86 -129.56
CA THR A 568 -26.46 48.24 -130.87
C THR A 568 -27.58 47.36 -131.42
N TYR A 569 -28.62 47.10 -130.63
CA TYR A 569 -29.77 46.27 -130.99
C TYR A 569 -31.09 47.05 -130.85
N THR A 570 -31.18 48.25 -131.42
CA THR A 570 -32.48 48.86 -131.74
C THR A 570 -32.35 49.97 -132.79
N ASP A 571 -32.73 49.67 -134.03
CA ASP A 571 -33.40 50.53 -135.01
C ASP A 571 -34.58 49.71 -135.60
N PRO A 572 -35.67 50.32 -136.13
CA PRO A 572 -37.02 50.04 -135.66
C PRO A 572 -37.80 49.04 -136.55
N SER A 573 -38.61 48.18 -135.93
CA SER A 573 -39.78 47.58 -136.58
C SER A 573 -40.73 46.91 -135.57
N HIS A 574 -42.02 47.14 -135.79
CA HIS A 574 -43.23 46.44 -135.37
C HIS A 574 -43.12 45.20 -134.44
N GLY A 575 -43.98 45.24 -133.41
CA GLY A 575 -45.20 44.42 -133.46
C GLY A 575 -45.20 43.08 -132.71
N VAL A 576 -45.91 43.10 -131.58
CA VAL A 576 -46.86 42.07 -131.10
C VAL A 576 -46.29 40.73 -130.62
N GLY A 577 -46.55 40.42 -129.34
CA GLY A 577 -47.24 39.16 -129.02
C GLY A 577 -46.69 38.30 -127.88
N VAL A 578 -47.36 38.42 -126.72
CA VAL A 578 -47.86 37.30 -125.88
C VAL A 578 -46.86 36.51 -125.00
N SER A 579 -47.05 36.71 -123.68
CA SER A 579 -47.16 35.74 -122.57
C SER A 579 -46.20 34.55 -122.48
N LEU A 580 -45.50 34.46 -121.34
CA LEU A 580 -45.71 33.34 -120.40
C LEU A 580 -45.19 33.68 -119.00
N ALA A 581 -46.05 33.42 -118.02
CA ALA A 581 -45.72 33.32 -116.61
C ALA A 581 -44.70 32.20 -116.34
N THR A 582 -43.96 32.31 -115.24
CA THR A 582 -43.90 31.25 -114.23
C THR A 582 -43.22 31.77 -112.96
N ASP A 583 -43.89 31.47 -111.86
CA ASP A 583 -43.46 31.50 -110.47
C ASP A 583 -42.07 30.87 -110.25
N HIS A 584 -41.39 31.23 -109.16
CA HIS A 584 -41.19 30.27 -108.06
C HIS A 584 -40.52 30.96 -106.85
N GLU A 585 -41.30 31.05 -105.79
CA GLU A 585 -40.96 31.21 -104.38
C GLU A 585 -40.19 29.98 -103.86
N VAL A 586 -38.94 30.07 -103.40
CA VAL A 586 -38.33 28.94 -102.63
C VAL A 586 -37.60 29.46 -101.40
N GLU A 587 -38.38 29.52 -100.33
CA GLU A 587 -38.01 29.10 -98.98
C GLU A 587 -37.25 27.76 -99.00
N LYS A 588 -36.16 27.64 -98.22
CA LYS A 588 -35.80 26.39 -97.51
C LYS A 588 -34.64 26.56 -96.53
N THR A 589 -35.03 26.65 -95.25
CA THR A 589 -34.61 25.78 -94.15
C THR A 589 -33.25 25.08 -94.24
N TRP A 590 -32.40 25.27 -93.22
CA TRP A 590 -31.41 24.27 -92.82
C TRP A 590 -31.72 23.80 -91.39
N LYS A 591 -32.26 22.58 -91.29
CA LYS A 591 -32.45 21.83 -90.05
C LYS A 591 -31.59 20.56 -90.14
N LYS A 592 -30.70 20.40 -89.16
CA LYS A 592 -30.09 19.17 -88.59
C LYS A 592 -30.14 17.85 -89.38
N LEU A 593 -28.97 17.20 -89.52
CA LEU A 593 -28.59 15.82 -89.09
C LEU A 593 -27.22 15.48 -89.77
N SER A 594 -26.17 15.07 -89.06
CA SER A 594 -25.83 13.70 -88.62
C SER A 594 -24.85 12.97 -89.55
N ALA A 595 -23.85 12.32 -88.91
CA ALA A 595 -23.03 11.18 -89.38
C ALA A 595 -22.08 11.43 -90.57
N ASN A 596 -20.82 10.94 -90.62
CA ASN A 596 -20.13 9.92 -89.84
C ASN A 596 -18.60 10.06 -90.01
N ASP A 597 -17.89 9.51 -89.01
CA ASP A 597 -16.65 8.73 -89.02
C ASP A 597 -15.35 9.25 -89.66
N ASN A 598 -14.28 9.22 -88.84
CA ASN A 598 -13.22 8.20 -88.97
C ASN A 598 -12.39 8.09 -87.67
N GLU A 599 -12.65 6.99 -86.96
CA GLU A 599 -11.72 6.07 -86.27
C GLU A 599 -10.24 6.47 -86.11
N VAL A 600 -9.71 6.45 -84.87
CA VAL A 600 -8.57 5.59 -84.45
C VAL A 600 -8.71 5.25 -82.95
N LYS A 601 -8.65 3.94 -82.68
CA LYS A 601 -8.70 3.22 -81.39
C LYS A 601 -7.39 3.35 -80.59
N TYR A 602 -7.50 3.32 -79.25
CA TYR A 602 -6.77 2.44 -78.30
C TYR A 602 -7.46 2.67 -76.93
N ALA A 603 -8.40 1.81 -76.55
CA ALA A 603 -8.24 0.60 -75.72
C ALA A 603 -8.65 0.89 -74.27
N ASP A 604 -9.90 0.55 -73.98
CA ASP A 604 -10.50 0.46 -72.66
C ASP A 604 -10.46 -1.01 -72.22
N SER A 605 -10.22 -1.27 -70.95
CA SER A 605 -10.65 -2.52 -70.31
C SER A 605 -10.83 -2.30 -68.81
N MET A 606 -12.08 -2.05 -68.42
CA MET A 606 -12.55 -2.31 -67.06
C MET A 606 -12.76 -3.82 -66.82
N GLN A 607 -12.45 -4.21 -65.58
CA GLN A 607 -12.98 -5.33 -64.79
C GLN A 607 -13.34 -6.66 -65.48
N ASP A 608 -12.56 -7.68 -65.14
CA ASP A 608 -13.02 -9.07 -65.11
C ASP A 608 -13.20 -9.52 -63.65
N ALA A 609 -14.36 -10.12 -63.40
CA ALA A 609 -14.74 -10.73 -62.15
C ALA A 609 -14.60 -12.24 -62.27
N GLY A 610 -13.80 -12.83 -61.37
CA GLY A 610 -13.95 -14.24 -60.99
C GLY A 610 -12.77 -15.13 -61.30
N THR A 611 -11.95 -15.42 -60.28
CA THR A 611 -11.46 -16.79 -60.08
C THR A 611 -11.44 -17.11 -58.59
N MET A 612 -12.46 -17.85 -58.20
CA MET A 612 -12.57 -18.59 -56.95
C MET A 612 -11.51 -19.70 -56.91
N ARG A 613 -10.97 -19.93 -55.71
CA ARG A 613 -10.22 -21.10 -55.22
C ARG A 613 -8.75 -21.26 -55.63
N ARG A 614 -7.88 -21.02 -54.64
CA ARG A 614 -7.30 -22.10 -53.82
C ARG A 614 -6.92 -21.53 -52.45
N ILE A 615 -7.67 -21.96 -51.43
CA ILE A 615 -7.25 -21.86 -50.04
C ILE A 615 -6.08 -22.83 -49.92
N ASP A 616 -4.89 -22.30 -49.70
CA ASP A 616 -3.74 -23.09 -49.32
C ASP A 616 -3.92 -23.52 -47.86
N ALA A 617 -4.51 -24.70 -47.68
CA ALA A 617 -4.56 -25.40 -46.40
C ALA A 617 -3.16 -25.99 -46.13
N GLY A 618 -2.21 -25.13 -45.75
CA GLY A 618 -0.81 -25.55 -45.68
C GLY A 618 0.09 -24.76 -44.73
N VAL A 619 -0.40 -23.75 -44.01
CA VAL A 619 0.42 -23.00 -43.04
C VAL A 619 -0.39 -22.64 -41.80
N LEU A 620 -0.95 -23.64 -41.12
CA LEU A 620 -1.22 -23.47 -39.69
C LEU A 620 0.14 -23.42 -39.00
N LYS A 621 0.66 -22.22 -38.77
CA LYS A 621 1.90 -22.01 -38.02
C LYS A 621 1.77 -22.82 -36.73
N PHE A 622 2.70 -23.75 -36.49
CA PHE A 622 2.80 -24.58 -35.27
C PHE A 622 2.60 -23.75 -33.97
N LYS A 623 2.94 -22.46 -34.04
CA LYS A 623 2.68 -21.43 -33.02
C LYS A 623 1.20 -21.26 -32.65
N HIS A 624 0.25 -21.23 -33.58
CA HIS A 624 -1.17 -21.07 -33.26
C HIS A 624 -1.80 -22.33 -32.68
N LEU A 625 -1.33 -23.51 -33.10
CA LEU A 625 -1.80 -24.78 -32.54
C LEU A 625 -1.30 -24.96 -31.09
N ILE A 626 -0.08 -24.51 -30.78
CA ILE A 626 0.44 -24.44 -29.41
C ILE A 626 -0.33 -23.42 -28.57
N ILE A 627 -0.58 -22.22 -29.10
CA ILE A 627 -1.31 -21.16 -28.37
C ILE A 627 -2.73 -21.62 -28.05
N VAL A 628 -3.44 -22.24 -29.00
CA VAL A 628 -4.79 -22.77 -28.76
C VAL A 628 -4.76 -23.95 -27.77
N SER A 629 -3.77 -24.83 -27.84
CA SER A 629 -3.60 -25.93 -26.87
C SER A 629 -3.33 -25.43 -25.44
N VAL A 630 -2.51 -24.39 -25.30
CA VAL A 630 -2.21 -23.74 -24.01
C VAL A 630 -3.44 -22.99 -23.47
N LEU A 631 -4.22 -22.34 -24.34
CA LEU A 631 -5.48 -21.70 -23.97
C LEU A 631 -6.52 -22.72 -23.49
N VAL A 632 -6.64 -23.87 -24.15
CA VAL A 632 -7.54 -24.95 -23.73
C VAL A 632 -7.12 -25.57 -22.40
N LEU A 633 -5.80 -25.70 -22.15
CA LEU A 633 -5.26 -26.15 -20.86
C LEU A 633 -5.51 -25.13 -19.74
N LEU A 634 -5.32 -23.83 -20.02
CA LEU A 634 -5.58 -22.76 -19.05
C LEU A 634 -7.07 -22.67 -18.70
N VAL A 635 -7.95 -22.74 -19.71
CA VAL A 635 -9.40 -22.75 -19.47
C VAL A 635 -9.82 -24.01 -18.70
N SER A 636 -9.23 -25.17 -18.99
CA SER A 636 -9.51 -26.40 -18.23
C SER A 636 -9.00 -26.34 -16.79
N ALA A 637 -7.86 -25.69 -16.53
CA ALA A 637 -7.32 -25.47 -15.19
C ALA A 637 -8.16 -24.47 -14.38
N VAL A 638 -8.63 -23.40 -15.03
CA VAL A 638 -9.55 -22.42 -14.40
C VAL A 638 -10.89 -23.08 -14.08
N ILE A 639 -11.42 -23.92 -14.98
CA ILE A 639 -12.66 -24.68 -14.71
C ILE A 639 -12.43 -25.68 -13.57
N TYR A 640 -11.30 -26.38 -13.53
CA TYR A 640 -10.97 -27.32 -12.45
C TYR A 640 -10.88 -26.61 -11.09
N LEU A 641 -10.19 -25.47 -11.01
CA LEU A 641 -10.10 -24.66 -9.78
C LEU A 641 -11.45 -24.08 -9.36
N TYR A 642 -12.27 -23.67 -10.33
CA TYR A 642 -13.62 -23.15 -10.05
C TYR A 642 -14.57 -24.25 -9.55
N PHE A 643 -14.36 -25.51 -9.95
CA PHE A 643 -15.10 -26.65 -9.42
C PHE A 643 -14.55 -27.15 -8.06
N GLU A 644 -13.26 -26.96 -7.78
CA GLU A 644 -12.64 -27.29 -6.49
C GLU A 644 -13.07 -26.31 -5.38
N ASP A 645 -13.27 -25.03 -5.72
CA ASP A 645 -13.85 -24.01 -4.80
C ASP A 645 -15.36 -24.20 -4.56
N MET A 646 -16.03 -25.00 -5.39
CA MET A 646 -17.45 -25.36 -5.23
C MET A 646 -17.62 -26.71 -4.54
N ASN A 647 -16.66 -27.14 -3.71
CA ASN A 647 -16.82 -28.31 -2.84
C ASN A 647 -17.88 -28.03 -1.75
N VAL A 648 -19.13 -28.00 -2.19
CA VAL A 648 -20.33 -28.16 -1.39
C VAL A 648 -20.26 -29.57 -0.85
N ASP A 649 -20.20 -29.63 0.47
CA ASP A 649 -20.46 -30.80 1.29
C ASP A 649 -21.81 -31.41 0.87
N VAL A 650 -21.78 -32.37 -0.07
CA VAL A 650 -22.92 -33.23 -0.34
C VAL A 650 -22.73 -34.47 0.51
N SER A 651 -23.23 -34.36 1.73
CA SER A 651 -23.60 -35.51 2.53
C SER A 651 -24.67 -36.32 1.80
N LEU A 652 -24.29 -37.53 1.37
CA LEU A 652 -25.20 -38.68 1.29
C LEU A 652 -24.46 -39.95 1.70
#